data_AF-A0A094ACT6-F1
#
_entry.id   AF-A0A094ACT6-F1
#
_cell.length_a   1.000
_cell.length_b   1.000
_cell.length_c   1.000
_cell.angle_alpha   90.00
_cell.angle_beta   90.00
_cell.angle_gamma   90.00
#
_symmetry.space_group_name_H-M   'P 1'
#
loop_
_entity.id
_entity.type
_entity.pdbx_description
1 polymer ?
#
loop_
_entity_poly.entity_id
_entity_poly.type
_entity_poly.pdbx_seq_one_letter_code
_entity_poly.pdbx_strand_id
1 'polypeptide(L)'
;MVQFPVRFASDLGLGSCAVFLLAAYVVSVVVRRRYFSSISDIPGPFLASISTLWEIWEIIAGHIEVTVIALHERHGHFVRISHEEVSVSHPDAIRAILLAPLAKIDWYKVMALPDHRFQTPMSEVNPKRRVERAKNVAAGYTLSSIIKSEPQINDAIELLEKRLDELSQAGQPVEFDRWFNYLAFDIIGEVTFSRAFGFLETASDIGGSIANSRALTLYVALAARSNSVTTYLRYCFARGRLPKEEYRGQDGYDGALDAGPGSTPRTFWRDRDPSCSLGNCRPGADTVSATLQVFWYYLLRSPKNLVRLQAEIDKASEDGKLSRVVSYAEARELSFLQACIKETFRFHPAVAHGLARVVPEEGVKIGDHVFSKGTHLSVNPWVIHRSTEMFGSDANTFNPQRWLEPRAKDMEKYMVQFGAGYNSCPGQNLARMEVSKVTATLAHTKAKTGRPFVPSVERFYFKNDRMVGLDFVHASNAQLRELGPGLVALFVGATSGIGEHTAKAFVKNALSPRVYIIGRSESAAERIIKECKDLNKDGKVEFLKADVSELGEVDRVCAEITKKESQINLIVQSQGNMNLRGRDESHEGIDRKFTLNYYSRMRFVSNLLPLLQTAASKPPHFSRTLSILSAGWEGKLDFEDLELKNTFSRSKCATHTTTMNSLMAEEFSKRQPETTFTHSYPSGVNTGLARELPVWARAATKVLYPLISAFTVSQEETGARQLFIATSGLYPPAKPPNNYKLASGVPAPRGLHTPMLGANTVAGSGAYLVNWNGEATGKQKLLKEYRARNVGETIWEHTMGIFERVAKINQARQ
;
A
#
# COMPACT_ATOMS: atom_id res chain seq x y z
N MET A 1 38.24 -56.21 25.27
CA MET A 1 37.37 -55.50 26.24
C MET A 1 37.45 -54.01 25.90
N VAL A 2 36.46 -53.49 25.16
CA VAL A 2 36.42 -52.12 24.66
C VAL A 2 35.41 -51.34 25.50
N GLN A 3 35.88 -50.33 26.24
CA GLN A 3 35.02 -49.37 26.94
C GLN A 3 34.70 -48.19 26.02
N PHE A 4 33.42 -48.00 25.73
CA PHE A 4 32.88 -46.76 25.15
C PHE A 4 32.61 -45.76 26.27
N PRO A 5 33.04 -44.48 26.17
CA PRO A 5 32.65 -43.48 27.14
C PRO A 5 31.29 -42.88 26.78
N VAL A 6 30.32 -43.12 27.66
CA VAL A 6 29.06 -42.37 27.74
C VAL A 6 29.39 -40.96 28.25
N ARG A 7 29.58 -40.02 27.34
CA ARG A 7 29.58 -38.58 27.62
C ARG A 7 28.86 -37.83 26.50
N PHE A 8 27.52 -37.87 26.52
CA PHE A 8 26.70 -37.04 25.64
C PHE A 8 25.42 -36.49 26.31
N ALA A 9 25.34 -36.53 27.65
CA ALA A 9 24.10 -36.20 28.37
C ALA A 9 24.26 -35.20 29.54
N SER A 10 25.32 -34.38 29.57
CA SER A 10 25.50 -33.39 30.65
C SER A 10 25.37 -31.91 30.23
N ASP A 11 25.20 -31.59 28.95
CA ASP A 11 25.22 -30.20 28.46
C ASP A 11 23.89 -29.68 27.86
N LEU A 12 22.77 -30.39 28.05
CA LEU A 12 21.45 -29.78 27.83
C LEU A 12 21.03 -29.00 29.08
N GLY A 13 21.55 -27.78 29.21
CA GLY A 13 21.10 -26.85 30.24
C GLY A 13 19.57 -26.65 30.19
N LEU A 14 18.96 -26.33 31.35
CA LEU A 14 17.51 -26.09 31.55
C LEU A 14 16.80 -25.32 30.42
N GLY A 15 17.50 -24.43 29.71
CA GLY A 15 16.98 -23.73 28.53
C GLY A 15 16.62 -24.63 27.34
N SER A 16 17.33 -25.75 27.12
CA SER A 16 17.04 -26.68 26.01
C SER A 16 15.72 -27.41 26.25
N CYS A 17 15.47 -27.91 27.45
CA CYS A 17 14.20 -28.55 27.81
C CYS A 17 13.01 -27.58 27.70
N ALA A 18 13.18 -26.32 28.09
CA ALA A 18 12.15 -25.30 27.94
C ALA A 18 11.81 -25.03 26.46
N VAL A 19 12.81 -24.99 25.58
CA VAL A 19 12.61 -24.83 24.13
C VAL A 19 11.88 -26.04 23.53
N PHE A 20 12.23 -27.26 23.93
CA PHE A 20 11.53 -28.48 23.48
C PHE A 20 10.07 -28.52 23.95
N LEU A 21 9.81 -28.20 25.22
CA LEU A 21 8.45 -28.16 25.76
C LEU A 21 7.59 -27.09 25.07
N LEU A 22 8.18 -25.91 24.81
CA LEU A 22 7.51 -24.85 24.06
C LEU A 22 7.22 -25.29 22.61
N ALA A 23 8.17 -25.92 21.93
CA ALA A 23 7.97 -26.42 20.57
C ALA A 23 6.88 -27.51 20.52
N ALA A 24 6.89 -28.46 21.46
CA ALA A 24 5.87 -29.49 21.58
C ALA A 24 4.48 -28.90 21.86
N TYR A 25 4.40 -27.89 22.72
CA TYR A 25 3.16 -27.14 22.98
C TYR A 25 2.65 -26.42 21.73
N VAL A 26 3.52 -25.72 21.00
CA VAL A 26 3.14 -25.03 19.75
C VAL A 26 2.65 -26.04 18.71
N VAL A 27 3.35 -27.17 18.53
CA VAL A 27 2.93 -28.24 17.61
C VAL A 27 1.59 -28.84 18.03
N SER A 28 1.36 -29.11 19.31
CA SER A 28 0.08 -29.66 19.77
C SER A 28 -1.08 -28.69 19.54
N VAL A 29 -0.87 -27.38 19.73
CA VAL A 29 -1.86 -26.35 19.42
C VAL A 29 -2.15 -26.29 17.92
N VAL A 30 -1.12 -26.35 17.07
CA VAL A 30 -1.25 -26.36 15.59
C VAL A 30 -2.04 -27.58 15.12
N VAL A 31 -1.67 -28.77 15.60
CA VAL A 31 -2.33 -30.03 15.24
C VAL A 31 -3.79 -30.01 15.70
N ARG A 32 -4.04 -29.62 16.96
CA ARG A 32 -5.39 -29.51 17.52
C ARG A 32 -6.27 -28.56 16.69
N ARG A 33 -5.76 -27.36 16.37
CA ARG A 33 -6.52 -26.35 15.62
C ARG A 33 -6.79 -26.77 14.18
N ARG A 34 -5.83 -27.41 13.52
CA ARG A 34 -5.99 -27.82 12.11
C ARG A 34 -6.90 -29.03 11.94
N TYR A 35 -6.72 -30.06 12.76
CA TYR A 35 -7.29 -31.39 12.52
C TYR A 35 -8.36 -31.82 13.53
N PHE A 36 -8.41 -31.19 14.71
CA PHE A 36 -9.33 -31.59 15.79
C PHE A 36 -10.25 -30.44 16.23
N SER A 37 -10.44 -29.43 15.37
CA SER A 37 -11.48 -28.42 15.56
C SER A 37 -12.79 -28.85 14.90
N SER A 38 -13.90 -28.28 15.34
CA SER A 38 -15.24 -28.50 14.75
C SER A 38 -15.42 -27.92 13.34
N ILE A 39 -14.40 -27.25 12.80
CA ILE A 39 -14.36 -26.66 11.46
C ILE A 39 -13.12 -27.15 10.69
N SER A 40 -12.65 -28.36 11.01
CA SER A 40 -11.45 -28.96 10.40
C SER A 40 -11.68 -29.48 8.98
N ASP A 41 -12.94 -29.78 8.66
CA ASP A 41 -13.49 -30.14 7.36
C ASP A 41 -13.68 -28.95 6.42
N ILE A 42 -13.83 -27.73 6.97
CA ILE A 42 -14.02 -26.51 6.17
C ILE A 42 -12.71 -26.10 5.48
N PRO A 43 -12.70 -25.92 4.15
CA PRO A 43 -11.51 -25.54 3.40
C PRO A 43 -11.09 -24.08 3.66
N GLY A 44 -9.80 -23.80 3.50
CA GLY A 44 -9.24 -22.45 3.61
C GLY A 44 -7.71 -22.46 3.65
N PRO A 45 -7.07 -21.28 3.70
CA PRO A 45 -5.62 -21.17 3.78
C PRO A 45 -5.06 -21.89 5.01
N PHE A 46 -3.91 -22.56 4.86
CA PHE A 46 -3.31 -23.33 5.95
C PHE A 46 -3.02 -22.45 7.18
N LEU A 47 -2.44 -21.26 6.99
CA LEU A 47 -2.15 -20.34 8.09
C LEU A 47 -3.41 -19.84 8.79
N ALA A 48 -4.50 -19.64 8.04
CA ALA A 48 -5.81 -19.28 8.60
C ALA A 48 -6.33 -20.37 9.53
N SER A 49 -6.16 -21.64 9.17
CA SER A 49 -6.66 -22.77 9.97
C SER A 49 -5.99 -22.92 11.36
N ILE A 50 -4.81 -22.32 11.56
CA ILE A 50 -4.02 -22.47 12.80
C ILE A 50 -3.89 -21.16 13.60
N SER A 51 -4.11 -19.99 12.98
CA SER A 51 -3.88 -18.69 13.60
C SER A 51 -4.70 -17.56 12.95
N THR A 52 -4.95 -16.47 13.68
CA THR A 52 -5.50 -15.21 13.15
C THR A 52 -4.46 -14.38 12.38
N LEU A 53 -3.18 -14.77 12.42
CA LEU A 53 -2.09 -14.04 11.76
C LEU A 53 -2.26 -13.95 10.25
N TRP A 54 -2.86 -14.96 9.62
CA TRP A 54 -3.16 -14.90 8.19
C TRP A 54 -4.11 -13.74 7.88
N GLU A 55 -5.21 -13.63 8.62
CA GLU A 55 -6.18 -12.56 8.42
C GLU A 55 -5.57 -11.18 8.70
N ILE A 56 -4.77 -11.06 9.77
CA ILE A 56 -4.02 -9.84 10.07
C ILE A 56 -3.11 -9.45 8.90
N TRP A 57 -2.42 -10.42 8.29
CA TRP A 57 -1.55 -10.18 7.15
C TRP A 57 -2.31 -9.67 5.93
N GLU A 58 -3.44 -10.32 5.58
CA GLU A 58 -4.30 -9.89 4.46
C GLU A 58 -4.88 -8.48 4.68
N ILE A 59 -5.23 -8.14 5.93
CA ILE A 59 -5.68 -6.79 6.31
C ILE A 59 -4.56 -5.75 6.11
N ILE A 60 -3.34 -6.05 6.57
CA ILE A 60 -2.19 -5.14 6.40
C ILE A 60 -1.81 -4.98 4.92
N ALA A 61 -1.92 -6.06 4.14
CA ALA A 61 -1.73 -6.04 2.69
C ALA A 61 -2.80 -5.19 1.97
N GLY A 62 -3.95 -4.96 2.59
CA GLY A 62 -5.01 -4.08 2.09
C GLY A 62 -5.91 -4.72 1.03
N HIS A 63 -5.93 -6.05 0.92
CA HIS A 63 -6.66 -6.78 -0.13
C HIS A 63 -7.52 -7.95 0.39
N ILE A 64 -7.85 -7.96 1.69
CA ILE A 64 -8.61 -9.06 2.31
C ILE A 64 -9.93 -9.33 1.61
N GLU A 65 -10.63 -8.30 1.14
CA GLU A 65 -11.90 -8.42 0.43
C GLU A 65 -11.75 -9.21 -0.87
N VAL A 66 -10.73 -8.92 -1.68
CA VAL A 66 -10.45 -9.62 -2.94
C VAL A 66 -10.00 -11.05 -2.66
N THR A 67 -9.13 -11.24 -1.67
CA THR A 67 -8.66 -12.57 -1.27
C THR A 67 -9.81 -13.48 -0.85
N VAL A 68 -10.71 -12.99 0.01
CA VAL A 68 -11.83 -13.81 0.52
C VAL A 68 -12.86 -14.10 -0.58
N ILE A 69 -13.11 -13.16 -1.52
CA ILE A 69 -13.93 -13.44 -2.71
C ILE A 69 -13.33 -14.59 -3.51
N ALA A 70 -12.04 -14.53 -3.83
CA ALA A 70 -11.35 -15.58 -4.61
C ALA A 70 -11.36 -16.94 -3.89
N LEU A 71 -11.26 -16.95 -2.55
CA LEU A 71 -11.38 -18.18 -1.78
C LEU A 71 -12.79 -18.79 -1.89
N HIS A 72 -13.85 -17.98 -1.86
CA HIS A 72 -15.21 -18.47 -2.06
C HIS A 72 -15.45 -18.96 -3.48
N GLU A 73 -14.89 -18.30 -4.50
CA GLU A 73 -14.93 -18.80 -5.88
C GLU A 73 -14.26 -20.18 -6.02
N ARG A 74 -13.20 -20.44 -5.25
CA ARG A 74 -12.47 -21.71 -5.27
C ARG A 74 -13.09 -22.82 -4.43
N HIS A 75 -13.64 -22.47 -3.26
CA HIS A 75 -14.00 -23.44 -2.21
C HIS A 75 -15.50 -23.52 -1.93
N GLY A 76 -16.31 -22.65 -2.54
CA GLY A 76 -17.77 -22.64 -2.37
C GLY A 76 -18.24 -21.79 -1.18
N HIS A 77 -19.35 -22.20 -0.55
CA HIS A 77 -20.07 -21.34 0.39
C HIS A 77 -19.40 -21.13 1.76
N PHE A 78 -18.46 -22.00 2.15
CA PHE A 78 -17.86 -21.99 3.47
C PHE A 78 -16.34 -21.95 3.35
N VAL A 79 -15.73 -20.89 3.87
CA VAL A 79 -14.27 -20.69 3.83
C VAL A 79 -13.75 -20.40 5.22
N ARG A 80 -12.78 -21.19 5.68
CA ARG A 80 -12.10 -20.98 6.95
C ARG A 80 -11.08 -19.86 6.82
N ILE A 81 -11.37 -18.72 7.46
CA ILE A 81 -10.53 -17.50 7.43
C ILE A 81 -9.77 -17.28 8.75
N SER A 82 -10.09 -18.05 9.79
CA SER A 82 -9.34 -18.10 11.04
C SER A 82 -9.48 -19.49 11.68
N HIS A 83 -8.67 -19.75 12.70
CA HIS A 83 -8.75 -20.99 13.46
C HIS A 83 -10.11 -21.19 14.15
N GLU A 84 -10.90 -20.12 14.32
CA GLU A 84 -12.23 -20.11 14.94
C GLU A 84 -13.33 -19.51 14.02
N GLU A 85 -12.99 -18.90 12.88
CA GLU A 85 -13.93 -18.16 12.02
C GLU A 85 -14.08 -18.76 10.62
N VAL A 86 -15.33 -18.88 10.20
CA VAL A 86 -15.77 -19.30 8.87
C VAL A 86 -16.50 -18.14 8.20
N SER A 87 -16.02 -17.72 7.03
CA SER A 87 -16.73 -16.83 6.14
C SER A 87 -17.80 -17.60 5.38
N VAL A 88 -19.01 -17.05 5.30
CA VAL A 88 -20.19 -17.73 4.77
C VAL A 88 -20.82 -16.91 3.65
N SER A 89 -20.97 -17.52 2.47
CA SER A 89 -21.60 -16.93 1.27
C SER A 89 -22.87 -17.66 0.81
N HIS A 90 -23.48 -18.46 1.69
CA HIS A 90 -24.71 -19.20 1.41
C HIS A 90 -25.97 -18.29 1.44
N PRO A 91 -27.01 -18.52 0.61
CA PRO A 91 -28.25 -17.72 0.62
C PRO A 91 -28.95 -17.63 1.98
N ASP A 92 -28.94 -18.73 2.75
CA ASP A 92 -29.54 -18.76 4.10
C ASP A 92 -28.73 -18.04 5.18
N ALA A 93 -27.49 -17.63 4.88
CA ALA A 93 -26.58 -17.06 5.87
C ALA A 93 -27.13 -15.78 6.51
N ILE A 94 -27.79 -14.92 5.73
CA ILE A 94 -28.40 -13.68 6.25
C ILE A 94 -29.46 -14.01 7.30
N ARG A 95 -30.34 -14.97 7.01
CA ARG A 95 -31.39 -15.39 7.94
C ARG A 95 -30.81 -16.08 9.17
N ALA A 96 -29.92 -17.03 8.97
CA ALA A 96 -29.37 -17.87 10.03
C ALA A 96 -28.38 -17.13 10.95
N ILE A 97 -27.66 -16.12 10.43
CA ILE A 97 -26.60 -15.42 11.16
C ILE A 97 -27.02 -13.99 11.54
N LEU A 98 -27.50 -13.19 10.59
CA LEU A 98 -27.71 -11.75 10.80
C LEU A 98 -29.09 -11.39 11.35
N LEU A 99 -30.15 -12.10 10.90
CA LEU A 99 -31.51 -11.90 11.39
C LEU A 99 -31.77 -12.65 12.70
N ALA A 100 -31.11 -13.78 12.91
CA ALA A 100 -31.16 -14.52 14.17
C ALA A 100 -30.50 -13.72 15.31
N PRO A 101 -31.04 -13.78 16.55
CA PRO A 101 -30.53 -13.01 17.70
C PRO A 101 -29.25 -13.61 18.28
N LEU A 102 -28.22 -13.77 17.45
CA LEU A 102 -26.92 -14.30 17.86
C LEU A 102 -26.04 -13.22 18.50
N ALA A 103 -25.13 -13.60 19.39
CA ALA A 103 -24.16 -12.68 19.96
C ALA A 103 -23.11 -12.28 18.92
N LYS A 104 -22.71 -11.01 18.91
CA LYS A 104 -21.52 -10.60 18.14
C LYS A 104 -20.27 -11.18 18.79
N ILE A 105 -19.24 -11.40 17.99
CA ILE A 105 -17.95 -11.87 18.53
C ILE A 105 -17.24 -10.76 19.31
N ASP A 106 -16.27 -11.14 20.14
CA ASP A 106 -15.71 -10.24 21.15
C ASP A 106 -14.94 -9.03 20.61
N TRP A 107 -14.47 -9.09 19.36
CA TRP A 107 -13.70 -7.99 18.78
C TRP A 107 -14.50 -6.70 18.68
N TYR A 108 -15.84 -6.75 18.55
CA TYR A 108 -16.68 -5.55 18.50
C TYR A 108 -16.51 -4.67 19.75
N LYS A 109 -16.08 -5.24 20.88
CA LYS A 109 -15.75 -4.49 22.10
C LYS A 109 -14.62 -3.48 21.91
N VAL A 110 -13.74 -3.68 20.92
CA VAL A 110 -12.66 -2.74 20.56
C VAL A 110 -13.20 -1.36 20.17
N MET A 111 -14.43 -1.30 19.65
CA MET A 111 -15.10 -0.06 19.26
C MET A 111 -15.50 0.82 20.45
N ALA A 112 -15.29 0.34 21.68
CA ALA A 112 -15.45 1.09 22.92
C ALA A 112 -14.10 1.47 23.57
N LEU A 113 -12.98 1.38 22.85
CA LEU A 113 -11.67 1.85 23.35
C LEU A 113 -11.51 3.39 23.19
N PRO A 114 -10.80 4.05 24.12
CA PRO A 114 -9.93 3.49 25.16
C PRO A 114 -10.71 3.19 26.45
N ASP A 115 -11.96 3.63 26.52
CA ASP A 115 -12.74 3.74 27.74
C ASP A 115 -14.06 2.98 27.58
N HIS A 116 -14.05 1.74 28.07
CA HIS A 116 -15.21 0.85 28.04
C HIS A 116 -16.42 1.35 28.84
N ARG A 117 -16.32 2.50 29.53
CA ARG A 117 -17.46 3.20 30.15
C ARG A 117 -18.54 3.55 29.13
N PHE A 118 -18.16 3.79 27.86
CA PHE A 118 -19.09 4.24 26.82
C PHE A 118 -19.29 3.15 25.75
N GLN A 119 -20.30 2.30 25.94
CA GLN A 119 -20.67 1.25 24.99
C GLN A 119 -21.74 1.74 24.01
N THR A 120 -21.41 1.76 22.73
CA THR A 120 -22.32 2.08 21.63
C THR A 120 -23.12 0.84 21.21
N PRO A 121 -24.23 0.99 20.45
CA PRO A 121 -24.92 -0.15 19.84
C PRO A 121 -24.01 -1.01 18.94
N MET A 122 -22.93 -0.44 18.40
CA MET A 122 -21.95 -1.16 17.60
C MET A 122 -21.07 -2.07 18.46
N SER A 123 -20.57 -1.58 19.61
CA SER A 123 -19.68 -2.33 20.50
C SER A 123 -20.38 -3.32 21.43
N GLU A 124 -21.70 -3.17 21.64
CA GLU A 124 -22.49 -4.14 22.39
C GLU A 124 -22.64 -5.46 21.62
N VAL A 125 -22.21 -6.54 22.28
CA VAL A 125 -22.17 -7.90 21.72
C VAL A 125 -23.43 -8.69 22.03
N ASN A 126 -24.14 -8.37 23.12
CA ASN A 126 -25.37 -9.05 23.48
C ASN A 126 -26.55 -8.49 22.68
N PRO A 127 -27.35 -9.35 22.00
CA PRO A 127 -28.43 -8.90 21.12
C PRO A 127 -29.52 -8.12 21.86
N LYS A 128 -29.92 -8.54 23.07
CA LYS A 128 -30.97 -7.88 23.85
C LYS A 128 -30.53 -6.49 24.31
N ARG A 129 -29.33 -6.39 24.90
CA ARG A 129 -28.77 -5.10 25.34
C ARG A 129 -28.50 -4.16 24.16
N ARG A 130 -28.10 -4.70 23.00
CA ARG A 130 -27.91 -3.89 21.79
C ARG A 130 -29.22 -3.24 21.36
N VAL A 131 -30.33 -3.99 21.35
CA VAL A 131 -31.66 -3.44 21.00
C VAL A 131 -32.08 -2.36 21.99
N GLU A 132 -31.81 -2.55 23.28
CA GLU A 132 -32.07 -1.56 24.32
C GLU A 132 -31.28 -0.26 24.10
N ARG A 133 -29.95 -0.35 23.92
CA ARG A 133 -29.09 0.80 23.59
C ARG A 133 -29.49 1.45 22.26
N ALA A 134 -29.92 0.62 21.30
CA ALA A 134 -30.65 0.95 20.08
C ALA A 134 -31.59 2.16 20.21
N LYS A 135 -32.45 2.08 21.23
CA LYS A 135 -33.56 3.00 21.45
C LYS A 135 -33.09 4.41 21.81
N ASN A 136 -31.89 4.56 22.38
CA ASN A 136 -31.36 5.87 22.78
C ASN A 136 -31.07 6.77 21.59
N VAL A 137 -30.74 6.17 20.43
CA VAL A 137 -30.38 6.92 19.21
C VAL A 137 -31.39 6.79 18.08
N ALA A 138 -32.26 5.78 18.12
CA ALA A 138 -33.18 5.47 17.01
C ALA A 138 -34.08 6.66 16.61
N ALA A 139 -34.57 7.45 17.58
CA ALA A 139 -35.54 8.51 17.34
C ALA A 139 -35.00 9.64 16.45
N GLY A 140 -33.73 10.01 16.59
CA GLY A 140 -33.16 11.09 15.78
C GLY A 140 -32.61 10.63 14.42
N TYR A 141 -32.46 9.32 14.19
CA TYR A 141 -32.11 8.75 12.88
C TYR A 141 -33.33 8.27 12.07
N THR A 142 -34.56 8.56 12.53
CA THR A 142 -35.75 8.34 11.70
C THR A 142 -35.74 9.29 10.50
N LEU A 143 -36.35 8.88 9.39
CA LEU A 143 -36.44 9.73 8.21
C LEU A 143 -37.17 11.06 8.52
N SER A 144 -38.21 11.04 9.36
CA SER A 144 -38.96 12.23 9.76
C SER A 144 -38.18 13.21 10.64
N SER A 145 -37.15 12.74 11.35
CA SER A 145 -36.23 13.61 12.09
C SER A 145 -35.15 14.18 11.17
N ILE A 146 -34.53 13.33 10.36
CA ILE A 146 -33.43 13.70 9.46
C ILE A 146 -33.87 14.72 8.40
N ILE A 147 -35.08 14.56 7.83
CA ILE A 147 -35.59 15.45 6.78
C ILE A 147 -35.75 16.90 7.25
N LYS A 148 -35.82 17.14 8.57
CA LYS A 148 -35.88 18.51 9.13
C LYS A 148 -34.56 19.27 8.97
N SER A 149 -33.44 18.55 8.90
CA SER A 149 -32.10 19.10 8.67
C SER A 149 -31.77 19.26 7.19
N GLU A 150 -32.72 18.96 6.30
CA GLU A 150 -32.51 19.02 4.86
C GLU A 150 -32.07 20.40 4.34
N PRO A 151 -32.60 21.54 4.83
CA PRO A 151 -32.15 22.87 4.44
C PRO A 151 -30.67 23.11 4.74
N GLN A 152 -30.21 22.75 5.94
CA GLN A 152 -28.81 22.98 6.32
C GLN A 152 -27.85 22.04 5.56
N ILE A 153 -28.35 20.86 5.16
CA ILE A 153 -27.62 19.98 4.24
C ILE A 153 -27.52 20.60 2.85
N ASN A 154 -28.52 21.38 2.40
CA ASN A 154 -28.40 22.13 1.15
C ASN A 154 -27.26 23.15 1.26
N ASP A 155 -27.20 23.91 2.35
CA ASP A 155 -26.15 24.92 2.56
C ASP A 155 -24.74 24.29 2.48
N ALA A 156 -24.55 23.12 3.08
CA ALA A 156 -23.29 22.37 2.98
C ALA A 156 -22.98 21.89 1.55
N ILE A 157 -23.98 21.42 0.80
CA ILE A 157 -23.82 21.02 -0.60
C ILE A 157 -23.48 22.22 -1.49
N GLU A 158 -24.14 23.37 -1.30
CA GLU A 158 -23.84 24.60 -2.06
C GLU A 158 -22.43 25.09 -1.78
N LEU A 159 -22.00 25.05 -0.51
CA LEU A 159 -20.63 25.39 -0.14
C LEU A 159 -19.63 24.43 -0.79
N LEU A 160 -19.92 23.13 -0.84
CA LEU A 160 -19.09 22.17 -1.57
C LEU A 160 -19.02 22.53 -3.06
N GLU A 161 -20.15 22.76 -3.74
CA GLU A 161 -20.16 23.15 -5.15
C GLU A 161 -19.28 24.38 -5.40
N LYS A 162 -19.43 25.42 -4.58
CA LYS A 162 -18.61 26.63 -4.65
C LYS A 162 -17.12 26.32 -4.56
N ARG A 163 -16.70 25.48 -3.61
CA ARG A 163 -15.30 25.06 -3.45
C ARG A 163 -14.78 24.26 -4.64
N LEU A 164 -15.61 23.39 -5.21
CA LEU A 164 -15.26 22.61 -6.40
C LEU A 164 -15.11 23.52 -7.63
N ASP A 165 -15.98 24.53 -7.78
CA ASP A 165 -15.89 25.52 -8.85
C ASP A 165 -14.62 26.39 -8.73
N GLU A 166 -14.27 26.84 -7.52
CA GLU A 166 -13.02 27.58 -7.25
C GLU A 166 -11.78 26.77 -7.68
N LEU A 167 -11.72 25.48 -7.33
CA LEU A 167 -10.63 24.59 -7.74
C LEU A 167 -10.58 24.36 -9.25
N SER A 168 -11.75 24.15 -9.87
CA SER A 168 -11.89 23.94 -11.31
C SER A 168 -11.41 25.17 -12.09
N GLN A 169 -11.82 26.37 -11.66
CA GLN A 169 -11.39 27.65 -12.25
C GLN A 169 -9.88 27.87 -12.09
N ALA A 170 -9.30 27.46 -10.96
CA ALA A 170 -7.86 27.50 -10.72
C ALA A 170 -7.07 26.40 -11.45
N GLY A 171 -7.74 25.49 -12.17
CA GLY A 171 -7.13 24.35 -12.85
C GLY A 171 -6.50 23.32 -11.89
N GLN A 172 -6.90 23.33 -10.62
CA GLN A 172 -6.40 22.43 -9.59
C GLN A 172 -7.15 21.09 -9.63
N PRO A 173 -6.48 19.96 -9.33
CA PRO A 173 -7.14 18.68 -9.22
C PRO A 173 -8.10 18.66 -8.02
N VAL A 174 -9.25 18.00 -8.18
CA VAL A 174 -10.22 17.80 -7.10
C VAL A 174 -9.94 16.47 -6.40
N GLU A 175 -9.55 16.55 -5.12
CA GLU A 175 -9.33 15.39 -4.27
C GLU A 175 -10.64 14.92 -3.62
N PHE A 176 -11.38 14.01 -4.27
CA PHE A 176 -12.67 13.51 -3.77
C PHE A 176 -12.58 12.90 -2.36
N ASP A 177 -11.46 12.26 -2.01
CA ASP A 177 -11.26 11.71 -0.67
C ASP A 177 -11.29 12.80 0.41
N ARG A 178 -10.76 13.98 0.12
CA ARG A 178 -10.75 15.11 1.03
C ARG A 178 -12.10 15.79 1.08
N TRP A 179 -12.63 16.21 -0.07
CA TRP A 179 -13.82 17.06 -0.15
C TRP A 179 -15.10 16.35 0.29
N PHE A 180 -15.26 15.07 -0.06
CA PHE A 180 -16.42 14.32 0.44
C PHE A 180 -16.30 13.98 1.93
N ASN A 181 -15.09 13.85 2.49
CA ASN A 181 -14.92 13.77 3.93
C ASN A 181 -15.32 15.09 4.61
N TYR A 182 -14.84 16.23 4.12
CA TYR A 182 -15.21 17.54 4.66
C TYR A 182 -16.73 17.76 4.66
N LEU A 183 -17.39 17.46 3.55
CA LEU A 183 -18.84 17.51 3.46
C LEU A 183 -19.52 16.59 4.49
N ALA A 184 -19.12 15.32 4.55
CA ALA A 184 -19.78 14.36 5.42
C ALA A 184 -19.58 14.69 6.92
N PHE A 185 -18.43 15.25 7.29
CA PHE A 185 -18.19 15.76 8.64
C PHE A 185 -19.08 16.97 8.96
N ASP A 186 -19.20 17.94 8.05
CA ASP A 186 -20.04 19.11 8.29
C ASP A 186 -21.53 18.74 8.37
N ILE A 187 -22.01 17.83 7.50
CA ILE A 187 -23.41 17.35 7.56
C ILE A 187 -23.69 16.61 8.87
N ILE A 188 -22.83 15.68 9.31
CA ILE A 188 -23.08 14.96 10.56
C ILE A 188 -23.01 15.89 11.77
N GLY A 189 -22.16 16.92 11.71
CA GLY A 189 -22.12 18.00 12.70
C GLY A 189 -23.46 18.73 12.77
N GLU A 190 -23.99 19.12 11.62
CA GLU A 190 -25.27 19.82 11.50
C GLU A 190 -26.45 18.97 11.99
N VAL A 191 -26.53 17.69 11.60
CA VAL A 191 -27.63 16.80 12.00
C VAL A 191 -27.56 16.43 13.48
N THR A 192 -26.36 16.28 14.04
CA THR A 192 -26.17 15.82 15.43
C THR A 192 -26.14 16.99 16.43
N PHE A 193 -25.53 18.11 16.06
CA PHE A 193 -25.27 19.25 16.94
C PHE A 193 -25.95 20.54 16.50
N SER A 194 -26.73 20.51 15.40
CA SER A 194 -27.36 21.70 14.81
C SER A 194 -26.34 22.78 14.45
N ARG A 195 -25.12 22.35 14.11
CA ARG A 195 -24.01 23.18 13.69
C ARG A 195 -22.93 22.36 12.98
N ALA A 196 -22.54 22.79 11.78
CA ALA A 196 -21.41 22.27 11.03
C ALA A 196 -20.07 22.51 11.77
N PHE A 197 -19.10 21.63 11.55
CA PHE A 197 -17.77 21.76 12.17
C PHE A 197 -16.87 22.78 11.46
N GLY A 198 -17.15 23.09 10.18
CA GLY A 198 -16.42 24.08 9.38
C GLY A 198 -15.32 23.48 8.49
N PHE A 199 -15.34 22.18 8.20
CA PHE A 199 -14.32 21.54 7.35
C PHE A 199 -14.33 22.12 5.93
N LEU A 200 -15.52 22.33 5.34
CA LEU A 200 -15.68 22.94 4.01
C LEU A 200 -15.30 24.42 4.00
N GLU A 201 -15.62 25.15 5.07
CA GLU A 201 -15.31 26.57 5.19
C GLU A 201 -13.80 26.79 5.28
N THR A 202 -13.11 26.05 6.14
CA THR A 202 -11.66 26.17 6.32
C THR A 202 -10.83 25.45 5.26
N ALA A 203 -11.45 24.55 4.49
CA ALA A 203 -10.79 23.67 3.53
C ALA A 203 -9.60 22.89 4.15
N SER A 204 -9.72 22.50 5.42
CA SER A 204 -8.63 21.95 6.22
C SER A 204 -9.07 20.76 7.08
N ASP A 205 -8.12 19.88 7.45
CA ASP A 205 -8.38 18.78 8.38
C ASP A 205 -8.38 19.30 9.83
N ILE A 206 -9.55 19.69 10.32
CA ILE A 206 -9.72 20.29 11.65
C ILE A 206 -9.26 19.29 12.72
N GLY A 207 -8.28 19.71 13.53
CA GLY A 207 -7.73 18.89 14.62
C GLY A 207 -6.99 17.62 14.17
N GLY A 208 -6.68 17.49 12.87
CA GLY A 208 -6.12 16.25 12.31
C GLY A 208 -7.09 15.06 12.38
N SER A 209 -8.40 15.33 12.42
CA SER A 209 -9.45 14.33 12.65
C SER A 209 -9.46 13.22 11.58
N ILE A 210 -9.25 13.59 10.32
CA ILE A 210 -9.19 12.66 9.18
C ILE A 210 -7.87 11.88 9.22
N ALA A 211 -6.73 12.56 9.44
CA ALA A 211 -5.43 11.91 9.56
C ALA A 211 -5.41 10.87 10.70
N ASN A 212 -5.98 11.23 11.85
CA ASN A 212 -6.11 10.34 13.00
C ASN A 212 -7.04 9.14 12.73
N SER A 213 -8.09 9.32 11.92
CA SER A 213 -8.98 8.21 11.53
C SER A 213 -8.24 7.10 10.81
N ARG A 214 -7.25 7.42 9.96
CA ARG A 214 -6.45 6.42 9.23
C ARG A 214 -5.62 5.54 10.18
N ALA A 215 -4.92 6.17 11.12
CA ALA A 215 -4.11 5.45 12.12
C ALA A 215 -4.98 4.60 13.06
N LEU A 216 -6.12 5.16 13.49
CA LEU A 216 -7.06 4.45 14.36
C LEU A 216 -7.73 3.27 13.65
N THR A 217 -8.07 3.39 12.37
CA THR A 217 -8.64 2.30 11.58
C THR A 217 -7.67 1.12 11.48
N LEU A 218 -6.38 1.38 11.21
CA LEU A 218 -5.35 0.32 11.22
C LEU A 218 -5.22 -0.31 12.62
N TYR A 219 -5.22 0.51 13.67
CA TYR A 219 -5.20 0.03 15.05
C TYR A 219 -6.39 -0.87 15.37
N VAL A 220 -7.62 -0.45 15.07
CA VAL A 220 -8.85 -1.23 15.29
C VAL A 220 -8.78 -2.54 14.52
N ALA A 221 -8.36 -2.50 13.25
CA ALA A 221 -8.28 -3.67 12.40
C ALA A 221 -7.28 -4.72 12.93
N LEU A 222 -6.20 -4.30 13.60
CA LEU A 222 -5.21 -5.19 14.22
C LEU A 222 -5.62 -5.66 15.63
N ALA A 223 -6.05 -4.73 16.49
CA ALA A 223 -6.44 -5.02 17.86
C ALA A 223 -7.66 -5.95 17.92
N ALA A 224 -8.60 -5.79 16.99
CA ALA A 224 -9.78 -6.66 16.84
C ALA A 224 -9.43 -8.15 16.66
N ARG A 225 -8.26 -8.48 16.11
CA ARG A 225 -7.89 -9.86 15.75
C ARG A 225 -7.05 -10.58 16.81
N SER A 226 -6.77 -9.92 17.93
CA SER A 226 -6.03 -10.50 19.05
C SER A 226 -6.60 -10.03 20.39
N ASN A 227 -7.25 -10.96 21.10
CA ASN A 227 -7.69 -10.74 22.47
C ASN A 227 -6.53 -10.41 23.40
N SER A 228 -5.34 -10.98 23.18
CA SER A 228 -4.13 -10.70 23.97
C SER A 228 -3.63 -9.28 23.78
N VAL A 229 -3.63 -8.77 22.55
CA VAL A 229 -3.28 -7.36 22.25
C VAL A 229 -4.31 -6.42 22.86
N THR A 230 -5.60 -6.71 22.68
CA THR A 230 -6.68 -5.93 23.32
C THR A 230 -6.54 -5.91 24.85
N THR A 231 -6.19 -7.04 25.46
CA THR A 231 -6.02 -7.18 26.92
C THR A 231 -4.77 -6.45 27.41
N TYR A 232 -3.67 -6.55 26.69
CA TYR A 232 -2.43 -5.83 26.99
C TYR A 232 -2.61 -4.31 26.87
N LEU A 233 -3.31 -3.85 25.83
CA LEU A 233 -3.62 -2.43 25.65
C LEU A 233 -4.51 -1.91 26.77
N ARG A 234 -5.55 -2.67 27.17
CA ARG A 234 -6.35 -2.36 28.37
C ARG A 234 -5.47 -2.22 29.60
N TYR A 235 -4.52 -3.12 29.80
CA TYR A 235 -3.58 -3.06 30.91
C TYR A 235 -2.69 -1.80 30.85
N CYS A 236 -2.18 -1.44 29.67
CA CYS A 236 -1.37 -0.23 29.48
C CYS A 236 -2.16 1.07 29.71
N PHE A 237 -3.41 1.15 29.25
CA PHE A 237 -4.30 2.29 29.49
C PHE A 237 -4.70 2.40 30.98
N ALA A 238 -5.08 1.29 31.61
CA ALA A 238 -5.44 1.26 33.03
C ALA A 238 -4.28 1.69 33.95
N ARG A 239 -3.02 1.51 33.52
CA ARG A 239 -1.82 1.94 34.25
C ARG A 239 -1.22 3.27 33.79
N GLY A 240 -1.87 4.00 32.87
CA GLY A 240 -1.38 5.28 32.35
C GLY A 240 -0.01 5.20 31.67
N ARG A 241 0.37 4.02 31.14
CA ARG A 241 1.67 3.77 30.49
C ARG A 241 1.71 4.14 29.02
N LEU A 242 0.54 4.24 28.40
CA LEU A 242 0.37 5.01 27.17
C LEU A 242 -0.07 6.41 27.62
N PRO A 243 0.40 7.49 26.96
CA PRO A 243 -0.09 8.80 27.27
C PRO A 243 -1.62 8.75 27.22
N LYS A 244 -2.28 9.30 28.25
CA LYS A 244 -3.59 9.91 28.02
C LYS A 244 -3.30 11.08 27.08
N GLU A 245 -3.02 10.79 25.82
CA GLU A 245 -3.30 11.79 24.81
C GLU A 245 -4.77 12.09 25.05
N GLU A 246 -5.02 13.31 25.55
CA GLU A 246 -6.17 14.10 25.15
C GLU A 246 -6.62 13.52 23.82
N TYR A 247 -7.80 12.92 23.81
CA TYR A 247 -8.43 12.45 22.60
C TYR A 247 -8.69 13.74 21.81
N ARG A 248 -7.66 14.31 21.17
CA ARG A 248 -7.70 15.62 20.49
C ARG A 248 -8.69 15.61 19.34
N GLY A 249 -9.13 14.43 18.90
CA GLY A 249 -10.31 14.29 18.04
C GLY A 249 -11.59 14.73 18.76
N GLN A 250 -11.85 14.26 19.98
CA GLN A 250 -13.00 14.67 20.79
C GLN A 250 -12.89 16.14 21.25
N ASP A 251 -11.72 16.55 21.75
CA ASP A 251 -11.49 17.94 22.18
C ASP A 251 -11.48 18.93 20.99
N GLY A 252 -11.18 18.45 19.78
CA GLY A 252 -11.26 19.23 18.54
C GLY A 252 -12.70 19.50 18.09
N TYR A 253 -13.60 18.52 18.25
CA TYR A 253 -15.03 18.72 17.99
C TYR A 253 -15.65 19.65 19.05
N ASP A 254 -15.35 19.42 20.33
CA ASP A 254 -15.81 20.28 21.42
C ASP A 254 -15.24 21.70 21.28
N GLY A 255 -13.94 21.84 20.95
CA GLY A 255 -13.29 23.13 20.72
C GLY A 255 -13.80 23.90 19.50
N ALA A 256 -14.15 23.21 18.39
CA ALA A 256 -14.78 23.83 17.23
C ALA A 256 -16.22 24.32 17.53
N LEU A 257 -16.95 23.56 18.36
CA LEU A 257 -18.29 23.93 18.82
C LEU A 257 -18.26 25.06 19.88
N ASP A 258 -17.23 25.12 20.72
CA ASP A 258 -17.09 26.12 21.80
C ASP A 258 -16.45 27.45 21.34
N ALA A 259 -15.73 27.49 20.21
CA ALA A 259 -15.02 28.69 19.72
C ALA A 259 -15.89 29.74 18.99
N GLY A 260 -17.22 29.57 18.92
CA GLY A 260 -18.13 30.54 18.29
C GLY A 260 -18.84 31.46 19.30
N PRO A 261 -19.02 32.77 19.03
CA PRO A 261 -19.73 33.65 19.95
C PRO A 261 -21.24 33.34 19.97
N GLY A 262 -21.75 32.84 21.12
CA GLY A 262 -23.20 32.71 21.37
C GLY A 262 -23.76 31.32 21.74
N SER A 263 -23.01 30.47 22.45
CA SER A 263 -23.51 29.21 23.06
C SER A 263 -24.88 29.39 23.74
N THR A 264 -26.01 28.72 23.45
CA THR A 264 -26.34 27.35 23.02
C THR A 264 -27.82 27.28 22.58
N PRO A 265 -28.22 26.36 21.69
CA PRO A 265 -29.48 25.63 21.85
C PRO A 265 -29.20 24.25 22.45
N ARG A 266 -29.94 23.87 23.49
CA ARG A 266 -29.89 22.51 24.09
C ARG A 266 -30.45 21.52 23.07
N THR A 267 -29.63 20.59 22.56
CA THR A 267 -30.05 19.61 21.55
C THR A 267 -30.37 18.25 22.17
N PHE A 268 -31.37 17.56 21.61
CA PHE A 268 -31.88 16.25 22.04
C PHE A 268 -30.79 15.18 22.27
N TRP A 269 -29.71 15.22 21.48
CA TRP A 269 -28.61 14.26 21.52
C TRP A 269 -27.64 14.48 22.69
N ARG A 270 -27.35 15.75 22.99
CA ARG A 270 -26.42 16.15 24.07
C ARG A 270 -27.00 15.87 25.45
N ASP A 271 -28.32 15.92 25.60
CA ASP A 271 -29.00 15.70 26.88
C ASP A 271 -29.17 14.22 27.26
N ARG A 272 -29.12 13.28 26.31
CA ARG A 272 -29.34 11.84 26.56
C ARG A 272 -28.07 11.00 26.64
N ASP A 273 -27.12 11.18 25.71
CA ASP A 273 -25.85 10.44 25.69
C ASP A 273 -24.78 11.18 24.85
N PRO A 274 -24.03 12.12 25.46
CA PRO A 274 -22.98 12.90 24.78
C PRO A 274 -21.91 12.00 24.13
N SER A 275 -21.58 10.89 24.78
CA SER A 275 -20.53 9.97 24.34
C SER A 275 -20.91 9.19 23.08
N CYS A 276 -22.17 8.76 23.00
CA CYS A 276 -22.72 8.07 21.84
C CYS A 276 -22.85 9.02 20.64
N SER A 277 -23.17 10.29 20.89
CA SER A 277 -23.32 11.31 19.85
C SER A 277 -22.00 11.57 19.10
N LEU A 278 -20.90 11.77 19.84
CA LEU A 278 -19.55 11.93 19.26
C LEU A 278 -19.02 10.62 18.65
N GLY A 279 -19.28 9.48 19.29
CA GLY A 279 -18.86 8.16 18.80
C GLY A 279 -19.47 7.76 17.45
N ASN A 280 -20.61 8.34 17.08
CA ASN A 280 -21.29 8.07 15.81
C ASN A 280 -20.85 8.99 14.67
N CYS A 281 -20.23 10.14 14.95
CA CYS A 281 -19.89 11.14 13.94
C CYS A 281 -18.86 10.62 12.92
N ARG A 282 -17.73 10.09 13.40
CA ARG A 282 -16.65 9.59 12.52
C ARG A 282 -17.11 8.40 11.65
N PRO A 283 -17.67 7.30 12.20
CA PRO A 283 -18.14 6.21 11.36
C PRO A 283 -19.22 6.63 10.35
N GLY A 284 -20.06 7.62 10.72
CA GLY A 284 -21.05 8.21 9.81
C GLY A 284 -20.38 8.93 8.64
N ALA A 285 -19.43 9.82 8.91
CA ALA A 285 -18.75 10.61 7.89
C ALA A 285 -17.88 9.75 6.97
N ASP A 286 -17.04 8.87 7.53
CA ASP A 286 -16.08 8.06 6.76
C ASP A 286 -16.79 7.12 5.77
N THR A 287 -17.90 6.50 6.17
CA THR A 287 -18.63 5.54 5.32
C THR A 287 -19.42 6.22 4.20
N VAL A 288 -20.01 7.39 4.44
CA VAL A 288 -20.70 8.16 3.40
C VAL A 288 -19.69 8.72 2.41
N SER A 289 -18.60 9.32 2.90
CA SER A 289 -17.51 9.81 2.05
C SER A 289 -16.96 8.71 1.13
N ALA A 290 -16.67 7.52 1.68
CA ALA A 290 -16.20 6.38 0.88
C ALA A 290 -17.22 5.99 -0.20
N THR A 291 -18.52 5.97 0.13
CA THR A 291 -19.58 5.64 -0.82
C THR A 291 -19.67 6.67 -1.96
N LEU A 292 -19.61 7.97 -1.62
CA LEU A 292 -19.61 9.06 -2.61
C LEU A 292 -18.41 8.97 -3.57
N GLN A 293 -17.21 8.75 -3.03
CA GLN A 293 -15.99 8.56 -3.82
C GLN A 293 -16.16 7.42 -4.82
N VAL A 294 -16.69 6.29 -4.35
CA VAL A 294 -16.79 5.08 -5.16
C VAL A 294 -17.91 5.15 -6.19
N PHE A 295 -19.03 5.81 -5.87
CA PHE A 295 -20.09 6.12 -6.83
C PHE A 295 -19.51 6.83 -8.06
N TRP A 296 -18.76 7.90 -7.81
CA TRP A 296 -18.09 8.67 -8.85
C TRP A 296 -17.01 7.85 -9.56
N TYR A 297 -16.18 7.10 -8.83
CA TYR A 297 -15.14 6.24 -9.40
C TYR A 297 -15.67 5.29 -10.49
N TYR A 298 -16.77 4.57 -10.22
CA TYR A 298 -17.31 3.62 -11.19
C TYR A 298 -18.05 4.29 -12.34
N LEU A 299 -18.75 5.40 -12.09
CA LEU A 299 -19.44 6.13 -13.16
C LEU A 299 -18.45 6.78 -14.13
N LEU A 300 -17.37 7.36 -13.62
CA LEU A 300 -16.36 8.02 -14.45
C LEU A 300 -15.55 7.02 -15.29
N ARG A 301 -15.44 5.77 -14.82
CA ARG A 301 -14.91 4.64 -15.59
C ARG A 301 -15.92 3.99 -16.53
N SER A 302 -17.19 4.37 -16.46
CA SER A 302 -18.25 3.90 -17.36
C SER A 302 -18.93 5.08 -18.05
N PRO A 303 -18.32 5.62 -19.14
CA PRO A 303 -18.87 6.75 -19.87
C PRO A 303 -20.33 6.54 -20.29
N LYS A 304 -20.70 5.30 -20.65
CA LYS A 304 -22.08 4.93 -20.99
C LYS A 304 -23.06 5.19 -19.84
N ASN A 305 -22.71 4.76 -18.63
CA ASN A 305 -23.58 4.96 -17.46
C ASN A 305 -23.61 6.44 -17.05
N LEU A 306 -22.46 7.12 -17.09
CA LEU A 306 -22.41 8.55 -16.77
C LEU A 306 -23.27 9.40 -17.70
N VAL A 307 -23.18 9.17 -19.03
CA VAL A 307 -23.99 9.90 -20.01
C VAL A 307 -25.48 9.64 -19.80
N ARG A 308 -25.86 8.38 -19.50
CA ARG A 308 -27.26 8.04 -19.22
C ARG A 308 -27.78 8.70 -17.94
N LEU A 309 -26.96 8.72 -16.88
CA LEU A 309 -27.31 9.39 -15.63
C LEU A 309 -27.51 10.90 -15.85
N GLN A 310 -26.58 11.53 -16.57
CA GLN A 310 -26.70 12.94 -16.94
C GLN A 310 -27.97 13.19 -17.74
N ALA A 311 -28.28 12.36 -18.73
CA ALA A 311 -29.51 12.51 -19.53
C ALA A 311 -30.81 12.39 -18.71
N GLU A 312 -30.86 11.50 -17.71
CA GLU A 312 -32.01 11.41 -16.79
C GLU A 312 -32.19 12.69 -15.98
N ILE A 313 -31.07 13.23 -15.45
CA ILE A 313 -31.05 14.42 -14.60
C ILE A 313 -31.33 15.70 -15.41
N ASP A 314 -30.71 15.84 -16.58
CA ASP A 314 -30.91 16.96 -17.50
C ASP A 314 -32.38 17.05 -17.91
N LYS A 315 -32.99 15.91 -18.29
CA LYS A 315 -34.43 15.85 -18.61
C LYS A 315 -35.31 16.22 -17.42
N ALA A 316 -35.03 15.70 -16.22
CA ALA A 316 -35.80 16.05 -15.03
C ALA A 316 -35.67 17.54 -14.68
N SER A 317 -34.51 18.15 -14.95
CA SER A 317 -34.31 19.58 -14.81
C SER A 317 -35.08 20.40 -15.83
N GLU A 318 -35.08 20.00 -17.11
CA GLU A 318 -35.84 20.65 -18.18
C GLU A 318 -37.34 20.61 -17.92
N ASP A 319 -37.83 19.49 -17.37
CA ASP A 319 -39.21 19.31 -16.93
C ASP A 319 -39.58 20.17 -15.70
N GLY A 320 -38.64 20.92 -15.12
CA GLY A 320 -38.86 21.74 -13.92
C GLY A 320 -39.08 20.91 -12.64
N LYS A 321 -38.63 19.66 -12.61
CA LYS A 321 -38.85 18.73 -11.48
C LYS A 321 -37.72 18.74 -10.45
N LEU A 322 -36.63 19.46 -10.70
CA LEU A 322 -35.46 19.48 -9.82
C LEU A 322 -35.22 20.88 -9.25
N SER A 323 -34.99 20.95 -7.94
CA SER A 323 -34.56 22.16 -7.24
C SER A 323 -33.09 22.50 -7.53
N ARG A 324 -32.64 23.71 -7.16
CA ARG A 324 -31.23 24.16 -7.34
C ARG A 324 -30.23 23.20 -6.71
N VAL A 325 -30.49 22.82 -5.47
CA VAL A 325 -29.92 21.65 -4.79
C VAL A 325 -31.03 20.62 -4.76
N VAL A 326 -30.76 19.45 -5.32
CA VAL A 326 -31.79 18.41 -5.49
C VAL A 326 -32.26 17.94 -4.11
N SER A 327 -33.56 18.00 -3.86
CA SER A 327 -34.14 17.50 -2.61
C SER A 327 -34.10 15.97 -2.56
N TYR A 328 -34.21 15.39 -1.37
CA TYR A 328 -34.25 13.94 -1.23
C TYR A 328 -35.47 13.32 -1.90
N ALA A 329 -36.61 14.01 -1.86
CA ALA A 329 -37.82 13.56 -2.55
C ALA A 329 -37.62 13.53 -4.06
N GLU A 330 -37.06 14.59 -4.65
CA GLU A 330 -36.74 14.66 -6.08
C GLU A 330 -35.72 13.59 -6.49
N ALA A 331 -34.64 13.42 -5.72
CA ALA A 331 -33.59 12.45 -6.03
C ALA A 331 -34.10 11.00 -6.05
N ARG A 332 -35.17 10.70 -5.32
CA ARG A 332 -35.78 9.36 -5.28
C ARG A 332 -36.59 9.01 -6.52
N GLU A 333 -37.09 10.02 -7.25
CA GLU A 333 -37.84 9.83 -8.49
C GLU A 333 -36.91 9.54 -9.69
N LEU A 334 -35.60 9.79 -9.54
CA LEU A 334 -34.58 9.49 -10.55
C LEU A 334 -34.21 8.00 -10.54
N SER A 335 -34.94 7.21 -11.32
CA SER A 335 -34.85 5.75 -11.33
C SER A 335 -33.44 5.19 -11.61
N PHE A 336 -32.72 5.77 -12.57
CA PHE A 336 -31.39 5.30 -12.95
C PHE A 336 -30.32 5.80 -11.97
N LEU A 337 -30.47 7.00 -11.40
CA LEU A 337 -29.66 7.42 -10.25
C LEU A 337 -29.78 6.43 -9.08
N GLN A 338 -31.01 6.08 -8.69
CA GLN A 338 -31.25 5.12 -7.61
C GLN A 338 -30.63 3.75 -7.92
N ALA A 339 -30.68 3.32 -9.18
CA ALA A 339 -30.01 2.11 -9.64
C ALA A 339 -28.47 2.19 -9.51
N CYS A 340 -27.87 3.33 -9.85
CA CYS A 340 -26.43 3.57 -9.70
C CYS A 340 -26.00 3.57 -8.22
N ILE A 341 -26.79 4.19 -7.34
CA ILE A 341 -26.55 4.21 -5.90
C ILE A 341 -26.64 2.79 -5.31
N LYS A 342 -27.69 2.04 -5.65
CA LYS A 342 -27.84 0.64 -5.22
C LYS A 342 -26.67 -0.22 -5.70
N GLU A 343 -26.25 -0.06 -6.94
CA GLU A 343 -25.11 -0.81 -7.48
C GLU A 343 -23.79 -0.43 -6.80
N THR A 344 -23.62 0.83 -6.41
CA THR A 344 -22.47 1.27 -5.62
C THR A 344 -22.43 0.57 -4.27
N PHE A 345 -23.55 0.57 -3.53
CA PHE A 345 -23.66 -0.14 -2.25
C PHE A 345 -23.41 -1.65 -2.37
N ARG A 346 -23.81 -2.25 -3.49
CA ARG A 346 -23.62 -3.68 -3.75
C ARG A 346 -22.16 -3.98 -4.08
N PHE A 347 -21.62 -3.31 -5.10
CA PHE A 347 -20.33 -3.60 -5.71
C PHE A 347 -19.17 -3.25 -4.77
N HIS A 348 -19.31 -2.18 -3.99
CA HIS A 348 -18.23 -1.69 -3.15
C HIS A 348 -18.78 -1.16 -1.81
N PRO A 349 -19.22 -2.07 -0.93
CA PRO A 349 -19.75 -1.67 0.36
C PRO A 349 -18.63 -1.07 1.23
N ALA A 350 -18.91 0.04 1.91
CA ALA A 350 -17.92 0.77 2.71
C ALA A 350 -17.31 -0.06 3.87
N VAL A 351 -18.00 -1.12 4.31
CA VAL A 351 -17.52 -2.04 5.35
C VAL A 351 -16.93 -3.29 4.69
N ALA A 352 -15.61 -3.47 4.83
CA ALA A 352 -14.86 -4.61 4.28
C ALA A 352 -14.78 -5.84 5.20
N HIS A 353 -15.17 -5.69 6.48
CA HIS A 353 -15.09 -6.77 7.47
C HIS A 353 -16.33 -7.67 7.50
N GLY A 354 -16.13 -8.94 7.87
CA GLY A 354 -17.21 -9.89 8.11
C GLY A 354 -18.11 -9.47 9.29
N LEU A 355 -19.42 -9.58 9.11
CA LEU A 355 -20.42 -9.34 10.14
C LEU A 355 -20.55 -10.57 11.06
N ALA A 356 -19.54 -10.79 11.90
CA ALA A 356 -19.35 -12.04 12.63
C ALA A 356 -20.26 -12.23 13.85
N ARG A 357 -20.74 -13.47 14.06
CA ARG A 357 -21.53 -13.91 15.23
C ARG A 357 -20.95 -15.19 15.81
N VAL A 358 -21.20 -15.41 17.11
CA VAL A 358 -20.85 -16.65 17.81
C VAL A 358 -22.01 -17.63 17.70
N VAL A 359 -21.72 -18.87 17.31
CA VAL A 359 -22.68 -19.97 17.31
C VAL A 359 -23.04 -20.35 18.77
N PRO A 360 -24.32 -20.41 19.13
CA PRO A 360 -24.80 -20.71 20.49
C PRO A 360 -24.75 -22.22 20.78
N GLU A 361 -25.21 -22.65 21.94
CA GLU A 361 -25.08 -24.06 22.39
C GLU A 361 -25.85 -25.04 21.50
N GLU A 362 -27.02 -24.62 21.01
CA GLU A 362 -27.90 -25.37 20.13
C GLU A 362 -27.35 -25.58 18.70
N GLY A 363 -26.25 -24.92 18.36
CA GLY A 363 -25.68 -24.94 17.01
C GLY A 363 -26.45 -24.07 16.00
N VAL A 364 -25.90 -23.91 14.80
CA VAL A 364 -26.56 -23.19 13.69
C VAL A 364 -26.46 -24.03 12.43
N LYS A 365 -27.61 -24.32 11.81
CA LYS A 365 -27.69 -25.02 10.52
C LYS A 365 -27.75 -24.02 9.37
N ILE A 366 -26.91 -24.18 8.36
CA ILE A 366 -26.89 -23.38 7.12
C ILE A 366 -26.73 -24.35 5.94
N GLY A 367 -27.75 -24.42 5.07
CA GLY A 367 -27.83 -25.49 4.08
C GLY A 367 -27.77 -26.86 4.76
N ASP A 368 -26.86 -27.73 4.31
CA ASP A 368 -26.67 -29.06 4.86
C ASP A 368 -25.64 -29.14 6.00
N HIS A 369 -24.92 -28.03 6.29
CA HIS A 369 -23.91 -27.99 7.35
C HIS A 369 -24.49 -27.52 8.68
N VAL A 370 -24.05 -28.16 9.77
CA VAL A 370 -24.39 -27.77 11.15
C VAL A 370 -23.12 -27.32 11.86
N PHE A 371 -23.09 -26.06 12.29
CA PHE A 371 -21.98 -25.49 13.03
C PHE A 371 -22.20 -25.66 14.53
N SER A 372 -21.14 -26.05 15.24
CA SER A 372 -21.15 -26.27 16.69
C SER A 372 -20.98 -24.98 17.48
N LYS A 373 -21.39 -25.00 18.75
CA LYS A 373 -21.12 -23.94 19.74
C LYS A 373 -19.71 -23.35 19.66
N GLY A 374 -19.61 -22.04 19.74
CA GLY A 374 -18.35 -21.31 19.82
C GLY A 374 -17.67 -21.05 18.49
N THR A 375 -18.09 -21.68 17.40
CA THR A 375 -17.64 -21.32 16.05
C THR A 375 -18.08 -19.89 15.72
N HIS A 376 -17.19 -19.10 15.11
CA HIS A 376 -17.53 -17.79 14.59
C HIS A 376 -17.98 -17.92 13.13
N LEU A 377 -19.16 -17.39 12.81
CA LEU A 377 -19.68 -17.35 11.44
C LEU A 377 -19.81 -15.90 11.02
N SER A 378 -19.25 -15.56 9.85
CA SER A 378 -19.28 -14.19 9.34
C SER A 378 -19.85 -14.09 7.94
N VAL A 379 -20.77 -13.14 7.77
CA VAL A 379 -21.28 -12.73 6.46
C VAL A 379 -20.51 -11.50 6.04
N ASN A 380 -19.68 -11.60 5.01
CA ASN A 380 -18.95 -10.45 4.48
C ASN A 380 -19.76 -9.80 3.33
N PRO A 381 -20.13 -8.50 3.42
CA PRO A 381 -20.82 -7.80 2.34
C PRO A 381 -20.08 -7.90 0.99
N TRP A 382 -18.75 -7.78 1.00
CA TRP A 382 -17.94 -7.90 -0.22
C TRP A 382 -18.02 -9.28 -0.86
N VAL A 383 -18.30 -10.33 -0.10
CA VAL A 383 -18.41 -11.70 -0.61
C VAL A 383 -19.84 -11.97 -1.07
N ILE A 384 -20.82 -11.75 -0.19
CA ILE A 384 -22.21 -12.12 -0.46
C ILE A 384 -22.79 -11.30 -1.62
N HIS A 385 -22.39 -10.03 -1.75
CA HIS A 385 -22.80 -9.18 -2.86
C HIS A 385 -22.18 -9.60 -4.21
N ARG A 386 -21.16 -10.46 -4.21
CA ARG A 386 -20.49 -11.01 -5.39
C ARG A 386 -21.00 -12.39 -5.80
N SER A 387 -21.90 -12.98 -5.02
CA SER A 387 -22.49 -14.27 -5.33
C SER A 387 -23.23 -14.21 -6.67
N THR A 388 -22.79 -15.02 -7.62
CA THR A 388 -23.44 -15.16 -8.93
C THR A 388 -24.79 -15.85 -8.85
N GLU A 389 -25.01 -16.65 -7.80
CA GLU A 389 -26.31 -17.27 -7.50
C GLU A 389 -27.36 -16.20 -7.12
N MET A 390 -26.95 -15.23 -6.30
CA MET A 390 -27.84 -14.19 -5.78
C MET A 390 -28.02 -13.05 -6.78
N PHE A 391 -26.93 -12.56 -7.38
CA PHE A 391 -26.91 -11.34 -8.20
C PHE A 391 -26.73 -11.59 -9.70
N GLY A 392 -26.65 -12.84 -10.15
CA GLY A 392 -26.49 -13.21 -11.57
C GLY A 392 -25.04 -13.37 -12.00
N SER A 393 -24.83 -13.91 -13.21
CA SER A 393 -23.49 -14.23 -13.73
C SER A 393 -22.56 -13.02 -13.87
N ASP A 394 -23.11 -11.82 -13.93
CA ASP A 394 -22.39 -10.55 -14.02
C ASP A 394 -22.15 -9.89 -12.65
N ALA A 395 -22.30 -10.60 -11.52
CA ALA A 395 -22.13 -10.07 -10.16
C ALA A 395 -20.75 -9.42 -9.91
N ASN A 396 -19.72 -9.82 -10.66
CA ASN A 396 -18.37 -9.22 -10.63
C ASN A 396 -18.22 -7.98 -11.53
N THR A 397 -19.29 -7.50 -12.17
CA THR A 397 -19.32 -6.28 -13.01
C THR A 397 -20.23 -5.20 -12.40
N PHE A 398 -19.79 -3.93 -12.48
CA PHE A 398 -20.58 -2.78 -12.02
C PHE A 398 -21.66 -2.48 -13.06
N ASN A 399 -22.88 -2.92 -12.78
CA ASN A 399 -24.01 -2.85 -13.71
C ASN A 399 -25.25 -2.27 -13.01
N PRO A 400 -25.51 -0.95 -13.12
CA PRO A 400 -26.73 -0.35 -12.60
C PRO A 400 -28.02 -0.90 -13.23
N GLN A 401 -27.98 -1.36 -14.48
CA GLN A 401 -29.19 -1.81 -15.20
C GLN A 401 -29.92 -2.95 -14.48
N ARG A 402 -29.21 -3.80 -13.73
CA ARG A 402 -29.79 -4.93 -12.98
C ARG A 402 -30.91 -4.51 -12.03
N TRP A 403 -30.86 -3.28 -11.52
CA TRP A 403 -31.83 -2.75 -10.54
C TRP A 403 -33.11 -2.22 -11.19
N LEU A 404 -33.14 -2.15 -12.53
CA LEU A 404 -34.31 -1.77 -13.32
C LEU A 404 -35.04 -2.98 -13.89
N GLU A 405 -34.52 -4.19 -13.66
CA GLU A 405 -35.12 -5.44 -14.13
C GLU A 405 -36.09 -6.02 -13.10
N PRO A 406 -37.08 -6.84 -13.51
CA PRO A 406 -38.08 -7.42 -12.59
C PRO A 406 -37.49 -8.18 -11.40
N ARG A 407 -36.32 -8.84 -11.58
CA ARG A 407 -35.61 -9.61 -10.54
C ARG A 407 -35.00 -8.75 -9.44
N ALA A 408 -34.95 -7.42 -9.58
CA ALA A 408 -34.35 -6.52 -8.59
C ALA A 408 -34.87 -6.75 -7.16
N LYS A 409 -36.18 -6.98 -7.00
CA LYS A 409 -36.82 -7.24 -5.69
C LYS A 409 -36.26 -8.49 -5.00
N ASP A 410 -35.94 -9.54 -5.76
CA ASP A 410 -35.39 -10.77 -5.22
C ASP A 410 -33.93 -10.61 -4.78
N MET A 411 -33.19 -9.69 -5.41
CA MET A 411 -31.81 -9.37 -5.04
C MET A 411 -31.72 -8.49 -3.79
N GLU A 412 -32.69 -7.61 -3.58
CA GLU A 412 -32.66 -6.64 -2.47
C GLU A 412 -32.57 -7.28 -1.09
N LYS A 413 -33.16 -8.48 -0.88
CA LYS A 413 -33.07 -9.20 0.40
C LYS A 413 -31.65 -9.66 0.75
N TYR A 414 -30.75 -9.70 -0.22
CA TYR A 414 -29.34 -10.07 -0.03
C TYR A 414 -28.41 -8.87 0.22
N MET A 415 -28.94 -7.65 0.17
CA MET A 415 -28.19 -6.42 0.41
C MET A 415 -27.97 -6.20 1.91
N VAL A 416 -26.72 -6.28 2.35
CA VAL A 416 -26.31 -6.18 3.78
C VAL A 416 -25.27 -5.08 4.03
N GLN A 417 -25.19 -4.08 3.15
CA GLN A 417 -24.31 -2.90 3.30
C GLN A 417 -24.58 -2.11 4.60
N PHE A 418 -25.81 -2.17 5.11
CA PHE A 418 -26.21 -1.57 6.39
C PHE A 418 -26.38 -2.62 7.49
N GLY A 419 -25.89 -3.85 7.31
CA GLY A 419 -26.23 -5.00 8.15
C GLY A 419 -27.66 -5.49 7.90
N ALA A 420 -28.20 -6.27 8.85
CA ALA A 420 -29.58 -6.76 8.77
C ALA A 420 -30.20 -6.95 10.18
N GLY A 421 -31.54 -6.94 10.22
CA GLY A 421 -32.36 -7.27 11.39
C GLY A 421 -32.11 -6.36 12.60
N TYR A 422 -32.05 -6.98 13.79
CA TYR A 422 -31.80 -6.28 15.05
C TYR A 422 -30.42 -5.61 15.13
N ASN A 423 -29.56 -5.76 14.12
CA ASN A 423 -28.23 -5.15 14.04
C ASN A 423 -28.08 -4.15 12.89
N SER A 424 -29.17 -3.80 12.17
CA SER A 424 -29.13 -2.80 11.10
C SER A 424 -28.60 -1.44 11.55
N CYS A 425 -27.89 -0.76 10.65
CA CYS A 425 -27.28 0.53 10.85
C CYS A 425 -28.34 1.59 11.21
N PRO A 426 -28.18 2.33 12.34
CA PRO A 426 -29.10 3.40 12.68
C PRO A 426 -29.05 4.55 11.66
N GLY A 427 -27.86 4.90 11.16
CA GLY A 427 -27.64 6.02 10.24
C GLY A 427 -28.05 5.79 8.78
N GLN A 428 -28.69 4.66 8.44
CA GLN A 428 -28.96 4.30 7.04
C GLN A 428 -29.83 5.33 6.29
N ASN A 429 -30.76 6.00 6.99
CA ASN A 429 -31.63 7.00 6.37
C ASN A 429 -30.83 8.26 6.01
N LEU A 430 -29.94 8.68 6.91
CA LEU A 430 -29.07 9.84 6.70
C LEU A 430 -28.11 9.57 5.56
N ALA A 431 -27.43 8.42 5.57
CA ALA A 431 -26.52 8.01 4.49
C ALA A 431 -27.22 7.94 3.11
N ARG A 432 -28.44 7.38 3.04
CA ARG A 432 -29.21 7.35 1.78
C ARG A 432 -29.59 8.74 1.30
N MET A 433 -29.95 9.63 2.22
CA MET A 433 -30.28 11.01 1.90
C MET A 433 -29.06 11.77 1.38
N GLU A 434 -27.95 11.75 2.12
CA GLU A 434 -26.70 12.40 1.73
C GLU A 434 -26.22 11.91 0.36
N VAL A 435 -26.09 10.59 0.18
CA VAL A 435 -25.63 10.02 -1.09
C VAL A 435 -26.56 10.42 -2.24
N SER A 436 -27.88 10.34 -2.06
CA SER A 436 -28.83 10.67 -3.12
C SER A 436 -28.76 12.15 -3.52
N LYS A 437 -28.78 13.06 -2.54
CA LYS A 437 -28.79 14.51 -2.81
C LYS A 437 -27.47 14.98 -3.43
N VAL A 438 -26.35 14.56 -2.86
CA VAL A 438 -25.02 14.97 -3.32
C VAL A 438 -24.76 14.47 -4.74
N THR A 439 -25.04 13.18 -5.00
CA THR A 439 -24.80 12.61 -6.34
C THR A 439 -25.73 13.20 -7.40
N ALA A 440 -27.01 13.44 -7.09
CA ALA A 440 -27.93 14.12 -7.99
C ALA A 440 -27.49 15.55 -8.29
N THR A 441 -27.16 16.32 -7.26
CA THR A 441 -26.80 17.75 -7.40
C THR A 441 -25.49 17.93 -8.18
N LEU A 442 -24.46 17.13 -7.89
CA LEU A 442 -23.18 17.22 -8.62
C LEU A 442 -23.25 16.65 -10.05
N ALA A 443 -24.21 15.77 -10.35
CA ALA A 443 -24.44 15.30 -11.72
C ALA A 443 -25.25 16.32 -12.56
N HIS A 444 -26.05 17.17 -11.90
CA HIS A 444 -26.88 18.22 -12.52
C HIS A 444 -26.08 19.38 -13.12
N THR A 445 -24.83 19.58 -12.71
CA THR A 445 -24.05 20.80 -13.01
C THR A 445 -23.71 21.00 -14.50
N LYS A 446 -23.91 19.99 -15.36
CA LYS A 446 -23.74 20.07 -16.83
C LYS A 446 -24.69 21.10 -17.46
N ALA A 447 -25.90 21.25 -16.92
CA ALA A 447 -26.90 22.18 -17.44
C ALA A 447 -26.57 23.65 -17.17
N LYS A 448 -25.66 23.97 -16.24
CA LYS A 448 -25.46 25.34 -15.71
C LYS A 448 -24.21 26.06 -16.24
N THR A 449 -23.14 25.36 -16.59
CA THR A 449 -21.85 25.99 -16.91
C THR A 449 -21.46 25.92 -18.40
N GLY A 450 -22.28 25.27 -19.24
CA GLY A 450 -21.97 25.02 -20.67
C GLY A 450 -20.73 24.17 -20.89
N ARG A 451 -20.06 23.75 -19.81
CA ARG A 451 -18.92 22.86 -19.78
C ARG A 451 -19.33 21.69 -18.92
N PRO A 452 -19.23 20.46 -19.43
CA PRO A 452 -19.49 19.34 -18.55
C PRO A 452 -18.51 19.40 -17.37
N PHE A 453 -19.02 19.23 -16.14
CA PHE A 453 -18.22 18.64 -15.07
C PHE A 453 -17.93 17.19 -15.53
N VAL A 454 -17.10 17.06 -16.56
CA VAL A 454 -16.24 15.91 -16.75
C VAL A 454 -15.07 16.31 -15.89
N PRO A 455 -14.88 15.72 -14.70
CA PRO A 455 -13.51 15.53 -14.28
C PRO A 455 -12.92 14.74 -15.45
N SER A 456 -12.15 15.42 -16.31
CA SER A 456 -11.62 14.84 -17.53
C SER A 456 -11.10 13.46 -17.15
N VAL A 457 -11.54 12.40 -17.83
CA VAL A 457 -11.04 11.05 -17.56
C VAL A 457 -9.50 11.04 -17.66
N GLU A 458 -8.94 12.01 -18.39
CA GLU A 458 -7.52 12.35 -18.50
C GLU A 458 -6.84 12.95 -17.24
N ARG A 459 -7.55 13.26 -16.15
CA ARG A 459 -7.00 13.85 -14.92
C ARG A 459 -7.59 13.25 -13.63
N PHE A 460 -7.98 11.98 -13.63
CA PHE A 460 -8.11 11.26 -12.36
C PHE A 460 -6.72 10.83 -11.89
N TYR A 461 -6.26 11.46 -10.82
CA TYR A 461 -5.07 11.03 -10.10
C TYR A 461 -5.52 10.43 -8.77
N PHE A 462 -5.44 9.10 -8.66
CA PHE A 462 -5.62 8.42 -7.39
C PHE A 462 -4.39 8.74 -6.53
N LYS A 463 -4.58 9.42 -5.39
CA LYS A 463 -3.50 9.69 -4.44
C LYS A 463 -2.88 8.41 -3.86
N ASN A 464 -3.55 7.26 -4.06
CA ASN A 464 -3.08 5.90 -3.76
C ASN A 464 -2.47 5.14 -4.96
N ASP A 465 -2.38 5.71 -6.16
CA ASP A 465 -1.56 5.18 -7.30
C ASP A 465 -0.08 5.52 -7.14
N ARG A 466 0.38 5.64 -5.90
CA ARG A 466 1.77 5.87 -5.59
C ARG A 466 2.60 4.63 -5.96
N MET A 467 2.05 3.42 -5.86
CA MET A 467 2.67 2.22 -6.39
C MET A 467 2.52 2.12 -7.91
N VAL A 468 3.64 2.04 -8.64
CA VAL A 468 3.61 1.65 -10.06
C VAL A 468 3.18 0.18 -10.13
N GLY A 469 1.95 -0.04 -10.63
CA GLY A 469 1.39 -1.37 -10.82
C GLY A 469 2.28 -2.26 -11.69
N LEU A 470 2.34 -3.56 -11.37
CA LEU A 470 3.23 -4.50 -12.05
C LEU A 470 2.93 -4.63 -13.55
N ASP A 471 1.66 -4.46 -13.95
CA ASP A 471 1.27 -4.43 -15.36
C ASP A 471 1.89 -3.25 -16.12
N PHE A 472 2.00 -2.07 -15.48
CA PHE A 472 2.67 -0.91 -16.07
C PHE A 472 4.18 -1.15 -16.20
N VAL A 473 4.78 -1.79 -15.20
CA VAL A 473 6.19 -2.21 -15.23
C VAL A 473 6.44 -3.14 -16.42
N HIS A 474 5.61 -4.16 -16.61
CA HIS A 474 5.74 -5.08 -17.74
C HIS A 474 5.47 -4.41 -19.09
N ALA A 475 4.45 -3.56 -19.20
CA ALA A 475 4.13 -2.84 -20.42
C ALA A 475 5.24 -1.85 -20.85
N SER A 476 5.88 -1.18 -19.88
CA SER A 476 7.04 -0.32 -20.15
C SER A 476 8.26 -1.16 -20.53
N ASN A 477 8.56 -2.24 -19.80
CA ASN A 477 9.69 -3.10 -20.13
C ASN A 477 9.57 -3.72 -21.53
N ALA A 478 8.37 -4.11 -21.97
CA ALA A 478 8.14 -4.66 -23.30
C ALA A 478 8.50 -3.69 -24.45
N GLN A 479 8.39 -2.37 -24.20
CA GLN A 479 8.76 -1.32 -25.15
C GLN A 479 10.27 -1.05 -25.20
N LEU A 480 11.10 -1.74 -24.40
CA LEU A 480 12.55 -1.57 -24.41
C LEU A 480 13.18 -1.83 -25.80
N ARG A 481 12.53 -2.66 -26.62
CA ARG A 481 12.93 -2.93 -28.02
C ARG A 481 12.93 -1.67 -28.90
N GLU A 482 12.16 -0.64 -28.54
CA GLU A 482 12.08 0.62 -29.28
C GLU A 482 13.40 1.41 -29.23
N LEU A 483 14.26 1.16 -28.24
CA LEU A 483 15.61 1.74 -28.19
C LEU A 483 16.55 1.21 -29.27
N GLY A 484 16.12 0.22 -30.06
CA GLY A 484 16.88 -0.35 -31.16
C GLY A 484 17.87 -1.43 -30.72
N PRO A 485 18.60 -2.00 -31.69
CA PRO A 485 19.52 -3.12 -31.43
C PRO A 485 20.84 -2.65 -30.79
N GLY A 486 21.56 -3.58 -30.15
CA GLY A 486 22.96 -3.38 -29.78
C GLY A 486 23.20 -2.55 -28.51
N LEU A 487 22.20 -2.45 -27.63
CA LEU A 487 22.39 -1.86 -26.30
C LEU A 487 23.45 -2.62 -25.50
N VAL A 488 24.42 -1.90 -24.95
CA VAL A 488 25.50 -2.47 -24.12
C VAL A 488 25.19 -2.23 -22.64
N ALA A 489 25.07 -3.30 -21.84
CA ALA A 489 24.73 -3.20 -20.43
C ALA A 489 25.67 -4.02 -19.53
N LEU A 490 26.02 -3.44 -18.37
CA LEU A 490 26.84 -4.07 -17.34
C LEU A 490 26.01 -4.35 -16.09
N PHE A 491 26.03 -5.59 -15.62
CA PHE A 491 25.34 -6.03 -14.40
C PHE A 491 26.35 -6.53 -13.36
N VAL A 492 26.56 -5.74 -12.32
CA VAL A 492 27.51 -6.02 -11.24
C VAL A 492 26.80 -6.71 -10.08
N GLY A 493 27.30 -7.87 -9.65
CA GLY A 493 26.67 -8.68 -8.61
C GLY A 493 25.51 -9.55 -9.11
N ALA A 494 25.46 -9.83 -10.41
CA ALA A 494 24.35 -10.54 -11.08
C ALA A 494 24.53 -12.06 -11.19
N THR A 495 25.23 -12.68 -10.25
CA THR A 495 25.38 -14.15 -10.16
C THR A 495 24.30 -14.82 -9.31
N SER A 496 23.43 -14.04 -8.65
CA SER A 496 22.21 -14.52 -7.99
C SER A 496 21.27 -13.36 -7.62
N GLY A 497 20.00 -13.66 -7.36
CA GLY A 497 19.06 -12.71 -6.74
C GLY A 497 18.70 -11.55 -7.66
N ILE A 498 18.71 -10.32 -7.13
CA ILE A 498 18.21 -9.13 -7.85
C ILE A 498 18.94 -8.94 -9.19
N GLY A 499 20.28 -8.88 -9.19
CA GLY A 499 21.04 -8.64 -10.42
C GLY A 499 20.83 -9.69 -11.51
N GLU A 500 20.68 -10.96 -11.13
CA GLU A 500 20.39 -12.06 -12.07
C GLU A 500 19.05 -11.83 -12.78
N HIS A 501 17.98 -11.55 -12.01
CA HIS A 501 16.64 -11.39 -12.57
C HIS A 501 16.48 -10.07 -13.33
N THR A 502 17.16 -8.99 -12.91
CA THR A 502 17.21 -7.75 -13.70
C THR A 502 17.94 -7.97 -15.03
N ALA A 503 19.06 -8.72 -15.04
CA ALA A 503 19.78 -9.04 -16.27
C ALA A 503 18.94 -9.88 -17.24
N LYS A 504 18.25 -10.91 -16.74
CA LYS A 504 17.33 -11.72 -17.56
C LYS A 504 16.16 -10.90 -18.10
N ALA A 505 15.57 -10.03 -17.27
CA ALA A 505 14.52 -9.13 -17.70
C ALA A 505 15.02 -8.21 -18.82
N PHE A 506 16.24 -7.67 -18.72
CA PHE A 506 16.84 -6.85 -19.76
C PHE A 506 17.04 -7.64 -21.05
N VAL A 507 17.65 -8.82 -20.98
CA VAL A 507 17.91 -9.70 -22.14
C VAL A 507 16.60 -10.09 -22.86
N LYS A 508 15.55 -10.43 -22.11
CA LYS A 508 14.22 -10.78 -22.65
C LYS A 508 13.57 -9.63 -23.43
N ASN A 509 13.78 -8.40 -22.98
CA ASN A 509 13.06 -7.23 -23.48
C ASN A 509 13.87 -6.36 -24.47
N ALA A 510 15.20 -6.44 -24.50
CA ALA A 510 16.02 -5.68 -25.44
C ALA A 510 16.18 -6.38 -26.80
N LEU A 511 16.43 -5.61 -27.87
CA LEU A 511 16.70 -6.14 -29.20
C LEU A 511 18.22 -6.40 -29.35
N SER A 512 18.64 -7.65 -29.58
CA SER A 512 20.07 -8.04 -29.75
C SER A 512 21.07 -7.36 -28.77
N PRO A 513 20.88 -7.46 -27.44
CA PRO A 513 21.71 -6.74 -26.47
C PRO A 513 23.10 -7.36 -26.30
N ARG A 514 24.09 -6.55 -25.89
CA ARG A 514 25.40 -6.99 -25.39
C ARG A 514 25.45 -6.81 -23.88
N VAL A 515 25.63 -7.89 -23.13
CA VAL A 515 25.51 -7.89 -21.66
C VAL A 515 26.77 -8.45 -21.02
N TYR A 516 27.30 -7.72 -20.03
CA TYR A 516 28.41 -8.15 -19.19
C TYR A 516 27.91 -8.46 -17.77
N ILE A 517 28.14 -9.69 -17.29
CA ILE A 517 27.83 -10.12 -15.93
C ILE A 517 29.13 -10.14 -15.12
N ILE A 518 29.15 -9.45 -13.99
CA ILE A 518 30.30 -9.43 -13.07
C ILE A 518 29.96 -10.15 -11.77
N GLY A 519 30.82 -11.07 -11.35
CA GLY A 519 30.71 -11.73 -10.06
C GLY A 519 31.79 -12.77 -9.80
N ARG A 520 31.65 -13.50 -8.68
CA ARG A 520 32.67 -14.44 -8.18
C ARG A 520 32.48 -15.89 -8.67
N SER A 521 31.24 -16.29 -8.96
CA SER A 521 30.88 -17.68 -9.26
C SER A 521 30.69 -17.88 -10.76
N GLU A 522 31.64 -18.59 -11.36
CA GLU A 522 31.63 -18.97 -12.77
C GLU A 522 30.51 -19.96 -13.09
N SER A 523 30.31 -20.99 -12.26
CA SER A 523 29.20 -21.95 -12.43
C SER A 523 27.81 -21.31 -12.38
N ALA A 524 27.60 -20.32 -11.51
CA ALA A 524 26.35 -19.57 -11.48
C ALA A 524 26.18 -18.72 -12.74
N ALA A 525 27.26 -18.13 -13.25
CA ALA A 525 27.25 -17.32 -14.45
C ALA A 525 26.98 -18.16 -15.72
N GLU A 526 27.58 -19.34 -15.86
CA GLU A 526 27.33 -20.26 -16.98
C GLU A 526 25.85 -20.65 -17.08
N ARG A 527 25.22 -20.95 -15.94
CA ARG A 527 23.78 -21.21 -15.88
C ARG A 527 22.98 -20.01 -16.38
N ILE A 528 23.30 -18.80 -15.90
CA ILE A 528 22.59 -17.58 -16.28
C ILE A 528 22.80 -17.26 -17.76
N ILE A 529 24.00 -17.44 -18.31
CA ILE A 529 24.31 -17.25 -19.73
C ILE A 529 23.45 -18.18 -20.58
N LYS A 530 23.32 -19.46 -20.20
CA LYS A 530 22.47 -20.42 -20.90
C LYS A 530 21.00 -19.98 -20.90
N GLU A 531 20.46 -19.63 -19.72
CA GLU A 531 19.07 -19.17 -19.60
C GLU A 531 18.83 -17.88 -20.39
N CYS A 532 19.79 -16.94 -20.41
CA CYS A 532 19.71 -15.72 -21.22
C CYS A 532 19.71 -16.02 -22.73
N LYS A 533 20.49 -17.00 -23.18
CA LYS A 533 20.52 -17.44 -24.59
C LYS A 533 19.17 -18.05 -25.02
N ASP A 534 18.49 -18.75 -24.11
CA ASP A 534 17.15 -19.28 -24.36
C ASP A 534 16.09 -18.16 -24.44
N LEU A 535 16.27 -17.08 -23.66
CA LEU A 535 15.39 -15.91 -23.66
C LEU A 535 15.56 -15.01 -24.90
N ASN A 536 16.79 -14.87 -25.41
CA ASN A 536 17.09 -14.03 -26.57
C ASN A 536 18.29 -14.59 -27.35
N LYS A 537 18.00 -15.18 -28.52
CA LYS A 537 19.01 -15.85 -29.36
C LYS A 537 20.00 -14.88 -29.99
N ASP A 538 19.60 -13.63 -30.20
CA ASP A 538 20.41 -12.60 -30.85
C ASP A 538 21.24 -11.79 -29.83
N GLY A 539 20.94 -11.95 -28.52
CA GLY A 539 21.69 -11.33 -27.44
C GLY A 539 23.02 -12.04 -27.16
N LYS A 540 24.04 -11.26 -26.81
CA LYS A 540 25.37 -11.76 -26.41
C LYS A 540 25.59 -11.48 -24.93
N VAL A 541 25.77 -12.51 -24.12
CA VAL A 541 26.05 -12.40 -22.68
C VAL A 541 27.44 -12.95 -22.38
N GLU A 542 28.26 -12.16 -21.71
CA GLU A 542 29.64 -12.47 -21.36
C GLU A 542 29.85 -12.33 -19.86
N PHE A 543 30.59 -13.25 -19.25
CA PHE A 543 30.91 -13.22 -17.82
C PHE A 543 32.35 -12.81 -17.61
N LEU A 544 32.58 -11.85 -16.71
CA LEU A 544 33.91 -11.47 -16.25
C LEU A 544 33.99 -11.76 -14.75
N LYS A 545 34.83 -12.73 -14.39
CA LYS A 545 35.06 -13.11 -12.99
C LYS A 545 35.84 -11.99 -12.28
N ALA A 546 35.30 -11.47 -11.19
CA ALA A 546 35.96 -10.46 -10.36
C ALA A 546 35.39 -10.42 -8.94
N ASP A 547 36.25 -10.16 -7.96
CA ASP A 547 35.83 -9.81 -6.60
C ASP A 547 35.83 -8.29 -6.42
N VAL A 548 34.66 -7.69 -6.63
CA VAL A 548 34.47 -6.24 -6.56
C VAL A 548 34.48 -5.67 -5.14
N SER A 549 34.85 -6.48 -4.13
CA SER A 549 35.26 -5.97 -2.81
C SER A 549 36.67 -5.38 -2.80
N GLU A 550 37.41 -5.51 -3.92
CA GLU A 550 38.70 -4.90 -4.18
C GLU A 550 38.58 -3.99 -5.42
N LEU A 551 39.02 -2.73 -5.31
CA LEU A 551 38.88 -1.76 -6.41
C LEU A 551 39.86 -2.02 -7.56
N GLY A 552 41.00 -2.67 -7.31
CA GLY A 552 41.91 -3.10 -8.37
C GLY A 552 41.25 -4.08 -9.35
N GLU A 553 40.38 -4.96 -8.86
CA GLU A 553 39.59 -5.86 -9.71
C GLU A 553 38.51 -5.10 -10.50
N VAL A 554 37.94 -4.02 -9.93
CA VAL A 554 37.05 -3.11 -10.66
C VAL A 554 37.79 -2.43 -11.81
N ASP A 555 39.01 -1.94 -11.56
CA ASP A 555 39.85 -1.31 -12.58
C ASP A 555 40.19 -2.27 -13.72
N ARG A 556 40.58 -3.51 -13.40
CA ARG A 556 40.87 -4.56 -14.40
C ARG A 556 39.66 -4.82 -15.29
N VAL A 557 38.49 -5.05 -14.69
CA VAL A 557 37.25 -5.32 -15.43
C VAL A 557 36.86 -4.14 -16.31
N CYS A 558 36.92 -2.91 -15.78
CA CYS A 558 36.63 -1.72 -16.58
C CYS A 558 37.60 -1.57 -17.77
N ALA A 559 38.89 -1.83 -17.57
CA ALA A 559 39.87 -1.79 -18.65
C ALA A 559 39.62 -2.86 -19.73
N GLU A 560 39.17 -4.06 -19.35
CA GLU A 560 38.77 -5.10 -20.30
C GLU A 560 37.52 -4.70 -21.11
N ILE A 561 36.53 -4.08 -20.47
CA ILE A 561 35.31 -3.61 -21.15
C ILE A 561 35.65 -2.48 -22.12
N THR A 562 36.46 -1.50 -21.70
CA THR A 562 36.87 -0.37 -22.56
C THR A 562 37.67 -0.80 -23.80
N LYS A 563 38.37 -1.95 -23.73
CA LYS A 563 39.03 -2.53 -24.92
C LYS A 563 38.04 -3.17 -25.90
N LYS A 564 36.88 -3.61 -25.43
CA LYS A 564 35.89 -4.37 -26.22
C LYS A 564 34.74 -3.51 -26.74
N GLU A 565 34.39 -2.46 -26.03
CA GLU A 565 33.19 -1.66 -26.28
C GLU A 565 33.51 -0.18 -26.46
N SER A 566 32.90 0.44 -27.46
CA SER A 566 33.01 1.88 -27.69
C SER A 566 31.98 2.71 -26.93
N GLN A 567 30.98 2.07 -26.31
CA GLN A 567 29.92 2.74 -25.54
C GLN A 567 29.31 1.78 -24.51
N ILE A 568 28.68 2.35 -23.48
CA ILE A 568 27.87 1.60 -22.53
C ILE A 568 26.59 2.37 -22.23
N ASN A 569 25.44 1.71 -22.37
CA ASN A 569 24.13 2.33 -22.25
C ASN A 569 23.58 2.25 -20.83
N LEU A 570 23.88 1.15 -20.12
CA LEU A 570 23.30 0.89 -18.80
C LEU A 570 24.30 0.21 -17.87
N ILE A 571 24.45 0.75 -16.66
CA ILE A 571 25.20 0.10 -15.57
C ILE A 571 24.23 -0.20 -14.42
N VAL A 572 24.02 -1.47 -14.08
CA VAL A 572 23.19 -1.91 -12.96
C VAL A 572 24.07 -2.56 -11.90
N GLN A 573 23.95 -2.10 -10.65
CA GLN A 573 24.85 -2.44 -9.55
C GLN A 573 24.05 -2.98 -8.38
N SER A 574 24.13 -4.29 -8.13
CA SER A 574 23.44 -4.98 -7.03
C SER A 574 24.40 -5.73 -6.10
N GLN A 575 25.70 -5.47 -6.18
CA GLN A 575 26.69 -6.11 -5.31
C GLN A 575 26.50 -5.68 -3.85
N GLY A 576 26.61 -6.64 -2.95
CA GLY A 576 26.46 -6.45 -1.51
C GLY A 576 26.52 -7.79 -0.79
N ASN A 577 26.83 -7.76 0.50
CA ASN A 577 26.79 -8.93 1.36
C ASN A 577 26.22 -8.59 2.74
N MET A 578 25.67 -9.62 3.41
CA MET A 578 25.19 -9.51 4.78
C MET A 578 25.92 -10.51 5.66
N ASN A 579 26.79 -9.99 6.51
CA ASN A 579 27.50 -10.75 7.53
C ASN A 579 27.51 -9.99 8.85
N LEU A 580 27.81 -10.70 9.94
CA LEU A 580 27.87 -10.15 11.30
C LEU A 580 29.27 -9.69 11.70
N ARG A 581 30.24 -9.71 10.78
CA ARG A 581 31.61 -9.30 11.05
C ARG A 581 31.67 -7.78 11.26
N GLY A 582 32.65 -7.35 12.05
CA GLY A 582 33.00 -5.94 12.25
C GLY A 582 33.62 -5.34 10.99
N ARG A 583 34.53 -4.38 11.19
CA ARG A 583 35.34 -3.83 10.09
C ARG A 583 36.28 -4.93 9.56
N ASP A 584 36.31 -5.11 8.25
CA ASP A 584 37.08 -6.13 7.54
C ASP A 584 37.77 -5.49 6.34
N GLU A 585 39.04 -5.13 6.49
CA GLU A 585 39.80 -4.38 5.47
C GLU A 585 40.43 -5.29 4.42
N SER A 586 40.38 -4.86 3.16
CA SER A 586 41.20 -5.42 2.09
C SER A 586 42.65 -4.93 2.21
N HIS A 587 43.55 -5.47 1.36
CA HIS A 587 44.93 -4.94 1.26
C HIS A 587 44.99 -3.48 0.82
N GLU A 588 43.88 -2.93 0.30
CA GLU A 588 43.74 -1.54 -0.14
C GLU A 588 43.44 -0.59 1.05
N GLY A 589 43.36 -1.11 2.27
CA GLY A 589 43.14 -0.33 3.50
C GLY A 589 41.73 0.24 3.64
N ILE A 590 40.76 -0.36 2.95
CA ILE A 590 39.34 0.00 2.97
C ILE A 590 38.49 -1.21 3.35
N ASP A 591 37.40 -0.98 4.08
CA ASP A 591 36.49 -2.03 4.52
C ASP A 591 35.75 -2.65 3.31
N ARG A 592 35.72 -3.99 3.24
CA ARG A 592 35.09 -4.74 2.14
C ARG A 592 33.59 -4.47 2.01
N LYS A 593 32.87 -4.34 3.13
CA LYS A 593 31.42 -4.09 3.14
C LYS A 593 31.12 -2.68 2.66
N PHE A 594 31.89 -1.70 3.12
CA PHE A 594 31.84 -0.32 2.63
C PHE A 594 32.15 -0.27 1.12
N THR A 595 33.15 -1.03 0.67
CA THR A 595 33.55 -1.10 -0.74
C THR A 595 32.45 -1.66 -1.63
N LEU A 596 31.81 -2.77 -1.23
CA LEU A 596 30.68 -3.34 -1.96
C LEU A 596 29.46 -2.39 -1.97
N ASN A 597 29.16 -1.75 -0.84
CA ASN A 597 27.98 -0.90 -0.72
C ASN A 597 28.17 0.49 -1.34
N TYR A 598 29.40 0.98 -1.52
CA TYR A 598 29.66 2.34 -2.01
C TYR A 598 30.83 2.44 -3.00
N TYR A 599 32.09 2.22 -2.58
CA TYR A 599 33.25 2.60 -3.39
C TYR A 599 33.32 1.88 -4.73
N SER A 600 33.05 0.57 -4.77
CA SER A 600 33.04 -0.20 -6.02
C SER A 600 31.99 0.36 -7.00
N ARG A 601 30.84 0.80 -6.49
CA ARG A 601 29.76 1.34 -7.31
C ARG A 601 30.19 2.62 -8.01
N MET A 602 30.74 3.54 -7.23
CA MET A 602 31.25 4.81 -7.75
C MET A 602 32.44 4.58 -8.69
N ARG A 603 33.31 3.60 -8.41
CA ARG A 603 34.49 3.30 -9.23
C ARG A 603 34.11 2.78 -10.63
N PHE A 604 33.11 1.90 -10.72
CA PHE A 604 32.57 1.46 -12.02
C PHE A 604 32.01 2.65 -12.82
N VAL A 605 31.23 3.52 -12.18
CA VAL A 605 30.64 4.69 -12.83
C VAL A 605 31.74 5.65 -13.31
N SER A 606 32.73 5.96 -12.47
CA SER A 606 33.85 6.85 -12.83
C SER A 606 34.70 6.30 -13.98
N ASN A 607 35.08 5.02 -13.93
CA ASN A 607 35.95 4.42 -14.95
C ASN A 607 35.26 4.25 -16.31
N LEU A 608 33.95 3.96 -16.31
CA LEU A 608 33.17 3.76 -17.54
C LEU A 608 32.43 5.03 -17.99
N LEU A 609 32.65 6.16 -17.32
CA LEU A 609 32.03 7.43 -17.66
C LEU A 609 32.26 7.86 -19.12
N PRO A 610 33.45 7.70 -19.72
CA PRO A 610 33.65 8.02 -21.14
C PRO A 610 32.75 7.20 -22.09
N LEU A 611 32.48 5.94 -21.75
CA LEU A 611 31.59 5.08 -22.53
C LEU A 611 30.11 5.47 -22.36
N LEU A 612 29.72 5.92 -21.16
CA LEU A 612 28.38 6.47 -20.88
C LEU A 612 28.16 7.78 -21.65
N GLN A 613 29.15 8.66 -21.68
CA GLN A 613 29.12 9.90 -22.48
C GLN A 613 28.98 9.61 -23.98
N THR A 614 29.67 8.58 -24.46
CA THR A 614 29.53 8.14 -25.86
C THR A 614 28.11 7.63 -26.15
N ALA A 615 27.50 6.90 -25.22
CA ALA A 615 26.11 6.45 -25.37
C ALA A 615 25.08 7.60 -25.25
N ALA A 616 25.37 8.62 -24.44
CA ALA A 616 24.53 9.81 -24.31
C ALA A 616 24.56 10.69 -25.58
N SER A 617 25.68 10.72 -26.30
CA SER A 617 25.88 11.56 -27.48
C SER A 617 25.43 10.93 -28.81
N LYS A 618 25.19 9.61 -28.86
CA LYS A 618 24.75 8.90 -30.07
C LYS A 618 23.29 8.45 -29.96
N PRO A 619 22.49 8.48 -31.04
CA PRO A 619 21.15 7.90 -31.04
C PRO A 619 21.17 6.44 -30.53
N PRO A 620 20.25 6.03 -29.62
CA PRO A 620 19.05 6.74 -29.17
C PRO A 620 19.24 7.75 -28.01
N HIS A 621 20.47 8.14 -27.68
CA HIS A 621 20.84 9.04 -26.57
C HIS A 621 20.47 8.46 -25.20
N PHE A 622 20.74 7.17 -25.01
CA PHE A 622 20.36 6.43 -23.82
C PHE A 622 21.59 6.03 -23.00
N SER A 623 21.79 6.71 -21.87
CA SER A 623 22.87 6.49 -20.90
C SER A 623 22.34 6.57 -19.47
N ARG A 624 22.50 5.49 -18.69
CA ARG A 624 21.92 5.37 -17.34
C ARG A 624 22.74 4.53 -16.39
N THR A 625 22.62 4.84 -15.09
CA THR A 625 23.16 4.04 -14.01
C THR A 625 22.10 3.76 -12.94
N LEU A 626 22.12 2.55 -12.40
CA LEU A 626 21.23 2.11 -11.33
C LEU A 626 22.04 1.43 -10.22
N SER A 627 22.12 2.07 -9.06
CA SER A 627 22.63 1.49 -7.83
C SER A 627 21.47 0.97 -6.97
N ILE A 628 21.39 -0.35 -6.83
CA ILE A 628 20.38 -1.03 -6.03
C ILE A 628 20.95 -1.28 -4.63
N LEU A 629 20.44 -0.56 -3.62
CA LEU A 629 20.82 -0.70 -2.22
C LEU A 629 19.67 -0.29 -1.28
N SER A 630 19.69 0.91 -0.70
CA SER A 630 18.83 1.30 0.43
C SER A 630 18.38 2.76 0.40
N ALA A 631 18.09 3.31 -0.79
CA ALA A 631 17.49 4.63 -0.94
C ALA A 631 16.28 4.84 0.01
N GLY A 632 16.20 5.99 0.67
CA GLY A 632 15.19 6.28 1.72
C GLY A 632 15.63 5.97 3.15
N TRP A 633 16.73 5.23 3.33
CA TRP A 633 17.29 4.89 4.64
C TRP A 633 18.49 5.77 5.01
N GLU A 634 18.59 6.99 4.46
CA GLU A 634 19.71 7.89 4.71
C GLU A 634 19.88 8.18 6.22
N GLY A 635 21.13 8.32 6.66
CA GLY A 635 21.47 8.71 8.02
C GLY A 635 22.58 9.76 8.05
N LYS A 636 22.83 10.30 9.25
CA LYS A 636 23.87 11.31 9.45
C LYS A 636 25.26 10.73 9.17
N LEU A 637 26.09 11.53 8.50
CA LEU A 637 27.49 11.24 8.24
C LEU A 637 28.37 11.72 9.40
N ASP A 638 29.39 10.93 9.70
CA ASP A 638 30.50 11.22 10.59
C ASP A 638 31.62 11.87 9.75
N PHE A 639 31.66 13.20 9.73
CA PHE A 639 32.57 13.95 8.84
C PHE A 639 34.04 13.80 9.23
N GLU A 640 34.33 13.51 10.51
CA GLU A 640 35.68 13.27 11.01
C GLU A 640 36.19 11.86 10.67
N ASP A 641 35.29 10.95 10.27
CA ASP A 641 35.61 9.56 9.97
C ASP A 641 34.73 9.00 8.84
N LEU A 642 34.81 9.63 7.65
CA LEU A 642 34.00 9.24 6.49
C LEU A 642 34.24 7.79 6.04
N GLU A 643 35.46 7.27 6.25
CA GLU A 643 35.81 5.87 5.97
C GLU A 643 35.33 4.89 7.06
N LEU A 644 34.86 5.40 8.20
CA LEU A 644 34.51 4.64 9.41
C LEU A 644 35.67 3.77 9.91
N LYS A 645 36.90 4.28 9.93
CA LYS A 645 38.08 3.56 10.45
C LYS A 645 38.01 3.41 11.96
N ASN A 646 37.60 4.46 12.66
CA ASN A 646 37.60 4.55 14.11
C ASN A 646 36.21 4.31 14.70
N THR A 647 35.15 4.69 13.98
CA THR A 647 33.77 4.67 14.49
C THR A 647 32.89 3.61 13.85
N PHE A 648 33.50 2.55 13.29
CA PHE A 648 32.78 1.50 12.58
C PHE A 648 31.69 0.83 13.44
N SER A 649 30.48 0.83 12.91
CA SER A 649 29.44 -0.11 13.33
C SER A 649 28.63 -0.53 12.11
N ARG A 650 27.98 -1.70 12.17
CA ARG A 650 27.15 -2.22 11.07
C ARG A 650 26.04 -1.22 10.67
N SER A 651 25.42 -0.59 11.67
CA SER A 651 24.39 0.43 11.45
C SER A 651 24.98 1.69 10.81
N LYS A 652 26.09 2.22 11.35
CA LYS A 652 26.77 3.39 10.78
C LYS A 652 27.24 3.15 9.33
N CYS A 653 27.82 1.99 9.04
CA CYS A 653 28.26 1.62 7.69
C CYS A 653 27.08 1.58 6.71
N ALA A 654 25.96 0.97 7.11
CA ALA A 654 24.75 0.96 6.29
C ALA A 654 24.22 2.38 6.02
N THR A 655 24.12 3.23 7.04
CA THR A 655 23.63 4.60 6.86
C THR A 655 24.61 5.49 6.09
N HIS A 656 25.92 5.39 6.32
CA HIS A 656 26.95 6.13 5.57
C HIS A 656 26.89 5.79 4.09
N THR A 657 27.00 4.51 3.77
CA THR A 657 26.99 4.05 2.37
C THR A 657 25.67 4.42 1.68
N THR A 658 24.53 4.34 2.36
CA THR A 658 23.23 4.81 1.83
C THR A 658 23.27 6.31 1.48
N THR A 659 23.64 7.16 2.44
CA THR A 659 23.63 8.61 2.26
C THR A 659 24.65 9.03 1.20
N MET A 660 25.84 8.45 1.20
CA MET A 660 26.88 8.76 0.21
C MET A 660 26.47 8.33 -1.20
N ASN A 661 25.81 7.18 -1.40
CA ASN A 661 25.25 6.81 -2.72
C ASN A 661 24.22 7.85 -3.19
N SER A 662 23.31 8.27 -2.31
CA SER A 662 22.28 9.26 -2.65
C SER A 662 22.89 10.61 -3.03
N LEU A 663 23.91 11.08 -2.29
CA LEU A 663 24.62 12.32 -2.60
C LEU A 663 25.44 12.21 -3.89
N MET A 664 26.14 11.10 -4.12
CA MET A 664 26.91 10.90 -5.35
C MET A 664 26.02 10.82 -6.59
N ALA A 665 24.82 10.27 -6.49
CA ALA A 665 23.87 10.30 -7.61
C ALA A 665 23.53 11.74 -8.02
N GLU A 666 23.35 12.65 -7.04
CA GLU A 666 23.18 14.08 -7.30
C GLU A 666 24.44 14.72 -7.91
N GLU A 667 25.63 14.46 -7.37
CA GLU A 667 26.88 15.03 -7.88
C GLU A 667 27.24 14.55 -9.30
N PHE A 668 27.01 13.27 -9.59
CA PHE A 668 27.18 12.77 -10.95
C PHE A 668 26.21 13.42 -11.92
N SER A 669 24.92 13.57 -11.57
CA SER A 669 23.94 14.24 -12.44
C SER A 669 24.31 15.70 -12.70
N LYS A 670 24.80 16.43 -11.68
CA LYS A 670 25.29 17.82 -11.85
C LYS A 670 26.42 17.89 -12.88
N ARG A 671 27.37 16.95 -12.82
CA ARG A 671 28.55 16.90 -13.69
C ARG A 671 28.25 16.31 -15.07
N GLN A 672 27.24 15.44 -15.17
CA GLN A 672 26.91 14.64 -16.36
C GLN A 672 25.40 14.70 -16.64
N PRO A 673 24.87 15.88 -17.02
CA PRO A 673 23.43 16.13 -17.08
C PRO A 673 22.69 15.33 -18.17
N GLU A 674 23.42 14.71 -19.11
CA GLU A 674 22.85 13.88 -20.19
C GLU A 674 22.68 12.41 -19.78
N THR A 675 23.15 12.01 -18.59
CA THR A 675 23.05 10.65 -18.06
C THR A 675 22.17 10.62 -16.81
N THR A 676 21.32 9.60 -16.68
CA THR A 676 20.51 9.40 -15.46
C THR A 676 21.29 8.62 -14.40
N PHE A 677 21.25 9.08 -13.16
CA PHE A 677 21.82 8.40 -12.00
C PHE A 677 20.72 8.04 -11.00
N THR A 678 20.53 6.76 -10.72
CA THR A 678 19.45 6.30 -9.84
C THR A 678 19.99 5.45 -8.69
N HIS A 679 19.53 5.75 -7.47
CA HIS A 679 19.73 4.93 -6.29
C HIS A 679 18.36 4.37 -5.87
N SER A 680 18.22 3.04 -5.86
CA SER A 680 16.96 2.37 -5.55
C SER A 680 17.01 1.53 -4.28
N TYR A 681 15.85 1.35 -3.65
CA TYR A 681 15.63 0.35 -2.60
C TYR A 681 14.72 -0.77 -3.14
N PRO A 682 15.17 -2.05 -3.16
CA PRO A 682 14.43 -3.14 -3.81
C PRO A 682 13.39 -3.85 -2.92
N SER A 683 13.13 -3.34 -1.70
CA SER A 683 12.39 -4.04 -0.63
C SER A 683 13.16 -5.24 -0.06
N GLY A 684 12.51 -6.01 0.81
CA GLY A 684 12.98 -7.33 1.18
C GLY A 684 12.84 -8.28 -0.02
N VAL A 685 13.94 -8.87 -0.47
CA VAL A 685 13.91 -9.88 -1.54
C VAL A 685 14.64 -11.11 -1.02
N ASN A 686 14.03 -12.29 -1.16
CA ASN A 686 14.72 -13.53 -0.83
C ASN A 686 15.88 -13.73 -1.82
N THR A 687 17.08 -13.37 -1.42
CA THR A 687 18.31 -13.47 -2.23
C THR A 687 19.37 -14.29 -1.50
N GLY A 688 20.48 -14.56 -2.17
CA GLY A 688 21.66 -15.17 -1.56
C GLY A 688 22.36 -14.32 -0.50
N LEU A 689 21.85 -13.14 -0.11
CA LEU A 689 22.51 -12.20 0.81
C LEU A 689 22.82 -12.83 2.17
N ALA A 690 21.98 -13.75 2.66
CA ALA A 690 22.13 -14.46 3.92
C ALA A 690 23.14 -15.62 3.89
N ARG A 691 23.79 -15.91 2.75
CA ARG A 691 24.73 -17.04 2.60
C ARG A 691 25.96 -16.93 3.52
N GLU A 692 26.38 -15.71 3.85
CA GLU A 692 27.53 -15.42 4.71
C GLU A 692 27.16 -15.33 6.21
N LEU A 693 25.90 -15.61 6.59
CA LEU A 693 25.50 -15.66 8.00
C LEU A 693 25.97 -16.97 8.68
N PRO A 694 26.24 -16.93 10.00
CA PRO A 694 26.49 -18.13 10.79
C PRO A 694 25.39 -19.19 10.63
N VAL A 695 25.73 -20.47 10.78
CA VAL A 695 24.78 -21.60 10.59
C VAL A 695 23.50 -21.42 11.42
N TRP A 696 23.62 -21.01 12.68
CA TRP A 696 22.49 -20.75 13.57
C TRP A 696 21.58 -19.62 13.04
N ALA A 697 22.17 -18.55 12.49
CA ALA A 697 21.43 -17.43 11.94
C ALA A 697 20.75 -17.81 10.62
N ARG A 698 21.40 -18.63 9.78
CA ARG A 698 20.77 -19.21 8.57
C ARG A 698 19.59 -20.11 8.93
N ALA A 699 19.72 -20.94 9.98
CA ALA A 699 18.62 -21.76 10.48
C ALA A 699 17.46 -20.89 10.98
N ALA A 700 17.75 -19.85 11.76
CA ALA A 700 16.75 -18.88 12.22
C ALA A 700 16.04 -18.18 11.05
N THR A 701 16.77 -17.77 10.00
CA THR A 701 16.13 -17.17 8.81
C THR A 701 15.20 -18.15 8.09
N LYS A 702 15.50 -19.46 8.05
CA LYS A 702 14.60 -20.47 7.46
C LYS A 702 13.33 -20.68 8.27
N VAL A 703 13.44 -20.67 9.60
CA VAL A 703 12.28 -20.80 10.51
C VAL A 703 11.40 -19.56 10.47
N LEU A 704 12.00 -18.37 10.39
CA LEU A 704 11.28 -17.09 10.28
C LEU A 704 10.84 -16.79 8.84
N TYR A 705 11.33 -17.53 7.85
CA TYR A 705 11.05 -17.25 6.43
C TYR A 705 9.55 -17.19 6.10
N PRO A 706 8.68 -18.10 6.59
CA PRO A 706 7.24 -18.00 6.33
C PRO A 706 6.59 -16.74 6.92
N LEU A 707 7.17 -16.16 7.98
CA LEU A 707 6.70 -14.92 8.60
C LEU A 707 7.23 -13.68 7.84
N ILE A 708 8.44 -13.75 7.30
CA ILE A 708 9.10 -12.66 6.57
C ILE A 708 8.69 -12.65 5.09
N SER A 709 8.37 -13.80 4.50
CA SER A 709 8.04 -13.95 3.06
C SER A 709 6.83 -13.12 2.64
N ALA A 710 5.93 -12.89 3.59
CA ALA A 710 4.77 -11.99 3.50
C ALA A 710 5.15 -10.51 3.24
N PHE A 711 6.39 -10.13 3.52
CA PHE A 711 6.96 -8.79 3.30
C PHE A 711 8.10 -8.83 2.26
N THR A 712 8.28 -9.95 1.56
CA THR A 712 9.29 -10.05 0.50
C THR A 712 8.67 -10.02 -0.88
N VAL A 713 9.33 -9.30 -1.79
CA VAL A 713 9.01 -9.31 -3.21
C VAL A 713 9.69 -10.50 -3.88
N SER A 714 9.02 -11.12 -4.84
CA SER A 714 9.62 -12.22 -5.62
C SER A 714 10.85 -11.73 -6.39
N GLN A 715 11.80 -12.63 -6.67
CA GLN A 715 12.99 -12.26 -7.44
C GLN A 715 12.64 -11.85 -8.88
N GLU A 716 11.58 -12.43 -9.46
CA GLU A 716 11.10 -12.08 -10.81
C GLU A 716 10.47 -10.69 -10.83
N GLU A 717 9.58 -10.39 -9.89
CA GLU A 717 8.95 -9.07 -9.78
C GLU A 717 10.00 -7.99 -9.51
N THR A 718 10.94 -8.23 -8.59
CA THR A 718 12.00 -7.24 -8.32
C THR A 718 12.87 -7.03 -9.57
N GLY A 719 13.20 -8.08 -10.32
CA GLY A 719 13.95 -7.97 -11.57
C GLY A 719 13.23 -7.09 -12.61
N ALA A 720 11.92 -7.29 -12.77
CA ALA A 720 11.09 -6.47 -13.66
C ALA A 720 11.02 -5.00 -13.19
N ARG A 721 10.84 -4.75 -11.89
CA ARG A 721 10.76 -3.41 -11.32
C ARG A 721 12.08 -2.65 -11.41
N GLN A 722 13.21 -3.32 -11.14
CA GLN A 722 14.53 -2.69 -11.26
C GLN A 722 14.89 -2.40 -12.72
N LEU A 723 14.48 -3.25 -13.67
CA LEU A 723 14.60 -2.93 -15.09
C LEU A 723 13.77 -1.69 -15.45
N PHE A 724 12.53 -1.62 -14.98
CA PHE A 724 11.67 -0.46 -15.22
C PHE A 724 12.30 0.83 -14.67
N ILE A 725 12.82 0.81 -13.44
CA ILE A 725 13.53 1.96 -12.86
C ILE A 725 14.75 2.31 -13.70
N ALA A 726 15.49 1.31 -14.20
CA ALA A 726 16.67 1.51 -15.02
C ALA A 726 16.39 2.08 -16.41
N THR A 727 15.22 1.84 -17.02
CA THR A 727 15.00 2.14 -18.45
C THR A 727 13.85 3.10 -18.75
N SER A 728 12.96 3.34 -17.78
CA SER A 728 11.74 4.12 -17.98
C SER A 728 11.99 5.62 -18.21
N GLY A 729 11.16 6.18 -19.10
CA GLY A 729 10.96 7.59 -19.38
C GLY A 729 10.54 8.43 -18.18
N LEU A 730 10.14 7.76 -17.10
CA LEU A 730 9.75 8.38 -15.83
C LEU A 730 10.94 9.05 -15.11
N TYR A 731 12.16 8.59 -15.38
CA TYR A 731 13.41 9.06 -14.75
C TYR A 731 14.36 9.67 -15.80
N PRO A 732 14.00 10.76 -16.51
CA PRO A 732 14.83 11.30 -17.59
C PRO A 732 16.17 11.87 -17.07
N PRO A 733 17.19 12.03 -17.93
CA PRO A 733 18.38 12.79 -17.58
C PRO A 733 18.02 14.27 -17.32
N ALA A 734 18.92 15.04 -16.71
CA ALA A 734 18.67 16.45 -16.39
C ALA A 734 18.55 17.33 -17.66
N LYS A 735 19.25 16.94 -18.73
CA LYS A 735 19.23 17.61 -20.04
C LYS A 735 19.05 16.56 -21.15
N PRO A 736 17.82 16.05 -21.37
CA PRO A 736 17.56 15.16 -22.50
C PRO A 736 17.62 15.96 -23.81
N PRO A 737 18.22 15.44 -24.90
CA PRO A 737 18.17 16.10 -26.20
C PRO A 737 16.73 16.21 -26.73
N ASN A 738 16.29 17.45 -26.99
CA ASN A 738 14.89 17.81 -27.31
C ASN A 738 14.31 17.14 -28.58
N ASN A 739 15.16 16.66 -29.50
CA ASN A 739 14.74 16.11 -30.79
C ASN A 739 14.58 14.57 -30.80
N TYR A 740 14.83 13.90 -29.67
CA TYR A 740 14.81 12.43 -29.60
C TYR A 740 13.84 11.94 -28.53
N LYS A 741 12.67 11.44 -28.95
CA LYS A 741 11.57 10.98 -28.09
C LYS A 741 11.99 9.94 -27.04
N LEU A 742 12.99 9.11 -27.36
CA LEU A 742 13.49 8.02 -26.50
C LEU A 742 14.71 8.39 -25.67
N ALA A 743 15.27 9.60 -25.82
CA ALA A 743 16.42 10.05 -25.01
C ALA A 743 16.07 10.12 -23.52
N SER A 744 14.81 10.42 -23.22
CA SER A 744 14.26 10.40 -21.87
C SER A 744 14.07 9.00 -21.30
N GLY A 745 14.23 7.93 -22.10
CA GLY A 745 13.95 6.53 -21.75
C GLY A 745 12.72 5.96 -22.46
N VAL A 746 12.37 4.71 -22.13
CA VAL A 746 11.20 4.04 -22.68
C VAL A 746 9.91 4.71 -22.17
N PRO A 747 8.99 5.18 -23.03
CA PRO A 747 7.81 5.93 -22.58
C PRO A 747 7.02 5.20 -21.47
N ALA A 748 6.68 5.94 -20.42
CA ALA A 748 5.81 5.42 -19.37
C ALA A 748 4.37 5.26 -19.92
N PRO A 749 3.62 4.22 -19.51
CA PRO A 749 2.22 4.07 -19.88
C PRO A 749 1.38 5.30 -19.48
N ARG A 750 0.30 5.59 -20.24
CA ARG A 750 -0.62 6.70 -19.96
C ARG A 750 -1.16 6.60 -18.52
N GLY A 751 -0.97 7.64 -17.71
CA GLY A 751 -1.47 7.71 -16.32
C GLY A 751 -0.41 7.95 -15.24
N LEU A 752 0.89 7.84 -15.56
CA LEU A 752 1.98 8.17 -14.62
C LEU A 752 2.46 9.62 -14.80
N HIS A 753 2.65 10.35 -13.70
CA HIS A 753 3.22 11.70 -13.73
C HIS A 753 4.66 11.69 -14.24
N THR A 754 4.87 12.21 -15.45
CA THR A 754 6.21 12.41 -16.04
C THR A 754 6.54 13.90 -16.11
N PRO A 755 7.75 14.34 -15.71
CA PRO A 755 8.84 13.56 -15.11
C PRO A 755 8.72 13.40 -13.58
N MET A 756 9.27 12.30 -13.03
CA MET A 756 9.27 12.04 -11.58
C MET A 756 10.09 13.06 -10.81
N LEU A 757 9.76 13.27 -9.53
CA LEU A 757 10.59 14.03 -8.60
C LEU A 757 11.94 13.34 -8.41
N GLY A 758 13.02 14.08 -8.68
CA GLY A 758 14.37 13.63 -8.42
C GLY A 758 14.78 13.73 -6.95
N ALA A 759 16.01 13.31 -6.67
CA ALA A 759 16.62 13.32 -5.34
C ALA A 759 16.55 14.70 -4.65
N ASN A 760 16.70 15.76 -5.44
CA ASN A 760 16.65 17.16 -5.02
C ASN A 760 15.22 17.77 -4.98
N THR A 761 14.18 16.94 -5.14
CA THR A 761 12.75 17.32 -5.25
C THR A 761 12.38 18.14 -6.49
N VAL A 762 13.25 18.20 -7.50
CA VAL A 762 12.95 18.81 -8.81
C VAL A 762 12.53 17.71 -9.78
N ALA A 763 11.42 17.92 -10.49
CA ALA A 763 10.97 16.99 -11.52
C ALA A 763 11.99 16.93 -12.66
N GLY A 764 12.43 15.73 -13.07
CA GLY A 764 13.38 15.61 -14.17
C GLY A 764 14.84 15.99 -13.84
N SER A 765 15.29 15.84 -12.59
CA SER A 765 16.62 16.34 -12.18
C SER A 765 17.82 15.51 -12.64
N GLY A 766 17.62 14.39 -13.34
CA GLY A 766 18.67 13.44 -13.73
C GLY A 766 19.20 12.56 -12.59
N ALA A 767 18.91 12.89 -11.33
CA ALA A 767 19.26 12.09 -10.16
C ALA A 767 18.00 11.63 -9.42
N TYR A 768 17.85 10.33 -9.15
CA TYR A 768 16.61 9.79 -8.58
C TYR A 768 16.89 8.87 -7.39
N LEU A 769 16.11 9.06 -6.32
CA LEU A 769 16.04 8.13 -5.19
C LEU A 769 14.69 7.42 -5.27
N VAL A 770 14.70 6.10 -5.48
CA VAL A 770 13.48 5.37 -5.87
C VAL A 770 13.21 4.20 -4.92
N ASN A 771 11.98 4.09 -4.45
CA ASN A 771 11.53 2.95 -3.63
C ASN A 771 11.16 1.75 -4.53
N TRP A 772 10.95 0.58 -3.94
CA TRP A 772 10.75 -0.67 -4.67
C TRP A 772 9.55 -0.62 -5.62
N ASN A 773 8.55 0.19 -5.28
CA ASN A 773 7.32 0.37 -6.02
C ASN A 773 7.39 1.48 -7.09
N GLY A 774 8.56 2.07 -7.35
CA GLY A 774 8.77 3.09 -8.37
C GLY A 774 8.60 4.54 -7.89
N GLU A 775 8.31 4.76 -6.60
CA GLU A 775 8.12 6.10 -6.06
C GLU A 775 9.42 6.82 -5.71
N ALA A 776 9.41 8.15 -5.81
CA ALA A 776 10.44 8.98 -5.22
C ALA A 776 10.50 8.79 -3.69
N THR A 777 11.71 8.58 -3.16
CA THR A 777 12.00 8.41 -1.72
C THR A 777 13.13 9.35 -1.27
N GLY A 778 13.61 9.16 -0.05
CA GLY A 778 14.74 9.89 0.53
C GLY A 778 14.34 10.74 1.74
N LYS A 779 15.21 10.80 2.75
CA LYS A 779 14.99 11.67 3.92
C LYS A 779 15.26 13.14 3.58
N GLN A 780 14.27 13.78 2.95
CA GLN A 780 14.39 15.13 2.41
C GLN A 780 14.81 16.20 3.42
N LYS A 781 14.44 16.07 4.71
CA LYS A 781 14.93 17.00 5.76
C LYS A 781 16.45 16.97 5.88
N LEU A 782 17.05 15.77 5.90
CA LEU A 782 18.49 15.58 6.00
C LEU A 782 19.19 15.98 4.69
N LEU A 783 18.65 15.55 3.55
CA LEU A 783 19.25 15.84 2.24
C LEU A 783 19.22 17.34 1.91
N LYS A 784 18.19 18.07 2.33
CA LYS A 784 18.14 19.54 2.20
C LYS A 784 19.23 20.22 3.03
N GLU A 785 19.45 19.76 4.26
CA GLU A 785 20.55 20.27 5.12
C GLU A 785 21.91 20.03 4.46
N TYR A 786 22.13 18.84 3.91
CA TYR A 786 23.39 18.47 3.27
C TYR A 786 23.64 19.21 1.96
N ARG A 787 22.58 19.48 1.19
CA ARG A 787 22.67 20.38 0.03
C ARG A 787 23.05 21.81 0.43
N ALA A 788 22.43 22.36 1.48
CA ALA A 788 22.74 23.71 1.95
C ALA A 788 24.19 23.86 2.44
N ARG A 789 24.77 22.77 2.96
CA ARG A 789 26.16 22.71 3.43
C ARG A 789 27.16 22.24 2.36
N ASN A 790 26.70 22.04 1.12
CA ASN A 790 27.49 21.51 0.01
C ASN A 790 28.23 20.18 0.31
N VAL A 791 27.61 19.32 1.12
CA VAL A 791 28.21 18.04 1.55
C VAL A 791 28.48 17.09 0.37
N GLY A 792 27.70 17.19 -0.72
CA GLY A 792 27.93 16.38 -1.91
C GLY A 792 29.34 16.56 -2.49
N GLU A 793 29.82 17.80 -2.56
CA GLU A 793 31.18 18.10 -3.03
C GLU A 793 32.25 17.55 -2.08
N THR A 794 32.06 17.67 -0.77
CA THR A 794 32.96 17.04 0.23
C THR A 794 33.05 15.53 0.05
N ILE A 795 31.92 14.85 -0.21
CA ILE A 795 31.90 13.40 -0.46
C ILE A 795 32.55 13.06 -1.79
N TRP A 796 32.38 13.90 -2.81
CA TRP A 796 33.05 13.74 -4.11
C TRP A 796 34.57 13.80 -3.94
N GLU A 797 35.11 14.86 -3.34
CA GLU A 797 36.55 15.03 -3.10
C GLU A 797 37.14 13.89 -2.28
N HIS A 798 36.47 13.53 -1.18
CA HIS A 798 36.85 12.37 -0.37
C HIS A 798 36.94 11.10 -1.22
N THR A 799 35.89 10.82 -2.00
CA THR A 799 35.83 9.59 -2.82
C THR A 799 36.92 9.55 -3.89
N MET A 800 37.19 10.69 -4.56
CA MET A 800 38.28 10.78 -5.53
C MET A 800 39.65 10.60 -4.86
N GLY A 801 39.87 11.16 -3.66
CA GLY A 801 41.09 10.94 -2.89
C GLY A 801 41.32 9.48 -2.49
N ILE A 802 40.25 8.75 -2.12
CA ILE A 802 40.31 7.29 -1.90
C ILE A 802 40.74 6.58 -3.18
N PHE A 803 40.17 6.96 -4.32
CA PHE A 803 40.45 6.35 -5.61
C PHE A 803 41.91 6.51 -6.05
N GLU A 804 42.50 7.68 -5.85
CA GLU A 804 43.91 7.94 -6.11
C GLU A 804 44.82 7.14 -5.16
N ARG A 805 44.47 7.09 -3.87
CA ARG A 805 45.23 6.34 -2.87
C ARG A 805 45.26 4.85 -3.19
N VAL A 806 44.11 4.28 -3.53
CA VAL A 806 44.01 2.85 -3.87
C VAL A 806 44.73 2.55 -5.20
N ALA A 807 44.65 3.45 -6.18
CA ALA A 807 45.41 3.30 -7.42
C ALA A 807 46.93 3.22 -7.15
N LYS A 808 47.47 4.08 -6.27
CA LYS A 808 48.89 4.03 -5.86
C LYS A 808 49.25 2.72 -5.15
N ILE A 809 48.39 2.24 -4.25
CA ILE A 809 48.61 0.97 -3.54
C ILE A 809 48.67 -0.21 -4.53
N ASN A 810 47.72 -0.26 -5.48
CA ASN A 810 47.67 -1.34 -6.46
C ASN A 810 48.82 -1.26 -7.47
N GLN A 811 49.25 -0.05 -7.87
CA GLN A 811 50.44 0.14 -8.71
C GLN A 811 51.72 -0.33 -8.01
N ALA A 812 51.88 -0.06 -6.71
CA ALA A 812 53.05 -0.50 -5.94
C ALA A 812 53.13 -2.03 -5.73
N ARG A 813 52.04 -2.75 -6.02
CA ARG A 813 51.93 -4.21 -5.86
C ARG A 813 52.14 -4.96 -7.18
N GLN A 814 51.99 -4.29 -8.32
CA GLN A 814 52.31 -4.79 -9.66
C GLN A 814 53.80 -4.63 -9.93
#